data_AF-A0A3D3W4N6-F1
#
_entry.id   AF-A0A3D3W4N6-F1
#
_cell.length_a   1.000
_cell.length_b   1.000
_cell.length_c   1.000
_cell.angle_alpha   90.00
_cell.angle_beta   90.00
_cell.angle_gamma   90.00
#
_symmetry.space_group_name_H-M   'P 1'
#
loop_
_entity.id
_entity.type
_entity.pdbx_description
1 polymer ?
#
loop_
_entity_poly.entity_id
_entity_poly.type
_entity_poly.pdbx_seq_one_letter_code
_entity_poly.pdbx_strand_id
1 'polypeptide(L)'
;DLLLRDVRRAALELNQYRDRVIQTAAACLQAAAVVAAQPDQELTPERLTALAAEHAVDVPVLSSWLSLLGIGTGEAVVSGHLKSRMERAESYDFVKGWTAADALSVIANSSDQLVRVPGDARGHGVCVHPSPTIRAVVGWQSPQTAAVTVRGRVQRAHLACGNGVTWIVELRRGTTRQRLAEGTAAAAEEMLFGPLENLAVRKGDVIALSVGPRDNNHGCDLTAVDLTITATAENIEWDLGRDVSPDILAGNPHPDLHGNNGVWHFYGEPDSGVVSETMIAADSLLDQWRKTELAADREKLATELQQLLAGPADAVPADSPNGKLRQQLIALNGPLFATVRREVLSRPADAAAPAGEATSGPDPQLFGRLPDGTPIAAADLCVNAPSVLEIEVPADLVAGSEFVATAGLQLPAGAEGSVQMQVLTAPPDSLTAPAATTARPTDGKARWSDGEGQIRFDRPILVQPESNARARLLRDFDTFRQLFPAALCYHRIVPVDEVVTLTLYYREDHHLRQLMLSDDEVAELDRLWADMHFVSRSALALVDAYEQLWQFATQDADPSAFTPMREGILKDAELFREQQRNAEPIHLQAVLDIADRAWRRHLTETERNQLSSLYQQLRSEGLDHEASIRKLLVRVFVSPAFLFRTEQVQTGTRPASVSAPELASRLSYFLWSSLPDQTLRQVADSDTLRQDDELRAQLTRMRADPRIRRMAIEFGCQWLHIRDFDQLDEKSTEAYPEFAELRGDMYEESILFLEDLLRNDRSILSLLDADHTWVNARLAKFYGLEGVEGDHFRRIDGLRGNARGGILAMASTLAKQSGASRTSPILRGNWVSEFLLGDRLPKPPKGVPVLPESAPANVTERQLIELHSSDPACARCHQRIDPFGFALEGFDTIGRLRTKDAHGLEINTAAVLPDGTPITGLDGLRQYLLQNRRRDFVRTFCRRLLGYALGRSTQLSDEPLLDEMLLRLEQNEWRIGVALETIVLSPQFRTIRGADQQLAVQED
;
A
#
# COMPACT_ATOMS: atom_id res chain seq x y z
N ASP A 1 -32.87 0.35 -35.58
CA ASP A 1 -32.86 -0.75 -34.59
C ASP A 1 -33.56 -1.96 -35.16
N LEU A 2 -33.02 -3.16 -34.91
CA LEU A 2 -33.66 -4.43 -35.26
C LEU A 2 -34.39 -4.93 -34.02
N LEU A 3 -35.73 -5.04 -34.10
CA LEU A 3 -36.51 -5.61 -33.00
C LEU A 3 -36.25 -7.11 -32.90
N LEU A 4 -36.21 -7.64 -31.68
CA LEU A 4 -35.94 -9.06 -31.43
C LEU A 4 -36.91 -10.00 -32.16
N ARG A 5 -38.19 -9.63 -32.23
CA ARG A 5 -39.23 -10.37 -32.98
C ARG A 5 -38.93 -10.50 -34.48
N ASP A 6 -38.14 -9.59 -35.05
CA ASP A 6 -37.89 -9.47 -36.50
C ASP A 6 -36.56 -10.13 -36.93
N VAL A 7 -35.72 -10.52 -35.97
CA VAL A 7 -34.41 -11.15 -36.20
C VAL A 7 -34.51 -12.37 -37.11
N ARG A 8 -35.51 -13.23 -36.86
CA ARG A 8 -35.71 -14.48 -37.61
C ARG A 8 -35.94 -14.23 -39.11
N ARG A 9 -36.75 -13.23 -39.46
CA ARG A 9 -37.01 -12.84 -40.86
C ARG A 9 -35.76 -12.25 -41.50
N ALA A 10 -35.12 -11.30 -40.81
CA ALA A 10 -33.95 -10.61 -41.33
C ALA A 10 -32.78 -11.58 -41.62
N ALA A 11 -32.56 -12.56 -40.74
CA ALA A 11 -31.55 -13.59 -40.95
C ALA A 11 -31.83 -14.44 -42.21
N LEU A 12 -33.08 -14.82 -42.45
CA LEU A 12 -33.45 -15.63 -43.62
C LEU A 12 -33.21 -14.88 -44.94
N GLU A 13 -33.71 -13.64 -45.05
CA GLU A 13 -33.60 -12.84 -46.28
C GLU A 13 -32.13 -12.52 -46.63
N LEU A 14 -31.30 -12.23 -45.61
CA LEU A 14 -29.89 -11.89 -45.84
C LEU A 14 -29.04 -13.12 -46.20
N ASN A 15 -29.36 -14.29 -45.67
CA ASN A 15 -28.69 -15.54 -46.08
C ASN A 15 -29.01 -15.89 -47.55
N GLN A 16 -30.24 -15.67 -48.02
CA GLN A 16 -30.57 -15.87 -49.44
C GLN A 16 -29.80 -14.89 -50.35
N TYR A 17 -29.58 -13.65 -49.89
CA TYR A 17 -28.74 -12.70 -50.63
C TYR A 17 -27.27 -13.11 -50.64
N ARG A 18 -26.76 -13.70 -49.55
CA ARG A 18 -25.39 -14.22 -49.45
C ARG A 18 -25.08 -15.24 -50.53
N ASP A 19 -25.98 -16.18 -50.75
CA ASP A 19 -25.80 -17.21 -51.78
C ASP A 19 -25.65 -16.61 -53.18
N ARG A 20 -26.43 -15.57 -53.50
CA ARG A 20 -26.31 -14.84 -54.79
C ARG A 20 -24.96 -14.13 -54.93
N VAL A 21 -24.54 -13.41 -53.90
CA VAL A 21 -23.24 -12.71 -53.88
C VAL A 21 -22.08 -13.66 -54.15
N ILE A 22 -22.11 -14.85 -53.54
CA ILE A 22 -21.09 -15.87 -53.70
C ILE A 22 -21.10 -16.43 -55.13
N GLN A 23 -22.28 -16.76 -55.66
CA GLN A 23 -22.41 -17.41 -56.98
C GLN A 23 -22.03 -16.51 -58.16
N THR A 24 -22.14 -15.18 -58.02
CA THR A 24 -21.91 -14.23 -59.11
C THR A 24 -20.62 -13.41 -58.96
N ALA A 25 -19.78 -13.71 -57.96
CA ALA A 25 -18.59 -12.90 -57.63
C ALA A 25 -17.63 -12.69 -58.81
N ALA A 26 -17.30 -13.73 -59.58
CA ALA A 26 -16.38 -13.63 -60.72
C ALA A 26 -16.96 -12.76 -61.84
N ALA A 27 -18.24 -12.91 -62.15
CA ALA A 27 -18.93 -12.12 -63.16
C ALA A 27 -19.04 -10.64 -62.76
N CYS A 28 -19.27 -10.34 -61.48
CA CYS A 28 -19.25 -8.97 -60.97
C CYS A 28 -17.86 -8.32 -61.07
N LEU A 29 -16.78 -9.06 -60.81
CA LEU A 29 -15.41 -8.55 -60.98
C LEU A 29 -15.07 -8.31 -62.45
N GLN A 30 -15.48 -9.18 -63.37
CA GLN A 30 -15.30 -8.95 -64.80
C GLN A 30 -16.00 -7.66 -65.27
N ALA A 31 -17.25 -7.45 -64.84
CA ALA A 31 -17.98 -6.20 -65.09
C ALA A 31 -17.24 -4.98 -64.50
N ALA A 32 -16.70 -5.10 -63.28
CA ALA A 32 -15.94 -4.03 -62.65
C ALA A 32 -14.65 -3.67 -63.40
N ALA A 33 -13.95 -4.65 -64.00
CA ALA A 33 -12.76 -4.40 -64.81
C ALA A 33 -13.05 -3.55 -66.05
N VAL A 34 -14.22 -3.73 -66.68
CA VAL A 34 -14.65 -2.94 -67.86
C VAL A 34 -14.80 -1.46 -67.49
N VAL A 35 -15.44 -1.19 -66.35
CA VAL A 35 -15.63 0.20 -65.86
C VAL A 35 -14.30 0.82 -65.43
N ALA A 36 -13.44 0.06 -64.75
CA ALA A 36 -12.14 0.55 -64.29
C ALA A 36 -11.19 0.93 -65.44
N ALA A 37 -11.32 0.30 -66.62
CA ALA A 37 -10.52 0.61 -67.81
C ALA A 37 -10.92 1.93 -68.51
N GLN A 38 -12.05 2.54 -68.12
CA GLN A 38 -12.59 3.77 -68.71
C GLN A 38 -12.88 4.83 -67.61
N PRO A 39 -11.85 5.31 -66.89
CA PRO A 39 -12.02 6.10 -65.67
C PRO A 39 -12.67 7.49 -65.89
N ASP A 40 -12.58 8.03 -67.11
CA ASP A 40 -13.14 9.35 -67.46
C ASP A 40 -14.62 9.28 -67.88
N GLN A 41 -15.21 8.09 -67.97
CA GLN A 41 -16.60 7.91 -68.40
C GLN A 41 -17.50 7.64 -67.20
N GLU A 42 -18.43 8.55 -66.93
CA GLU A 42 -19.36 8.47 -65.80
C GLU A 42 -20.21 7.17 -65.81
N LEU A 43 -20.43 6.60 -64.63
CA LEU A 43 -21.22 5.38 -64.46
C LEU A 43 -22.67 5.76 -64.13
N THR A 44 -23.48 6.03 -65.16
CA THR A 44 -24.91 6.34 -64.96
C THR A 44 -25.74 5.09 -64.62
N PRO A 45 -26.92 5.23 -63.98
CA PRO A 45 -27.80 4.09 -63.66
C PRO A 45 -28.19 3.22 -64.86
N GLU A 46 -28.38 3.82 -66.03
CA GLU A 46 -28.70 3.10 -67.28
C GLU A 46 -27.51 2.24 -67.73
N ARG A 47 -26.29 2.76 -67.61
CA ARG A 47 -25.06 2.03 -67.92
C ARG A 47 -24.81 0.89 -66.94
N LEU A 48 -25.07 1.11 -65.65
CA LEU A 48 -24.99 0.05 -64.64
C LEU A 48 -25.97 -1.09 -64.92
N THR A 49 -27.19 -0.76 -65.35
CA THR A 49 -28.23 -1.75 -65.72
C THR A 49 -27.82 -2.54 -66.96
N ALA A 50 -27.28 -1.88 -67.98
CA ALA A 50 -26.78 -2.54 -69.19
C ALA A 50 -25.59 -3.48 -68.89
N LEU A 51 -24.65 -3.02 -68.06
CA LEU A 51 -23.48 -3.80 -67.65
C LEU A 51 -23.87 -5.04 -66.81
N ALA A 52 -24.85 -4.90 -65.93
CA ALA A 52 -25.39 -6.01 -65.15
C ALA A 52 -26.01 -7.09 -66.05
N ALA A 53 -26.77 -6.67 -67.07
CA ALA A 53 -27.38 -7.58 -68.05
C ALA A 53 -26.33 -8.27 -68.93
N GLU A 54 -25.28 -7.56 -69.37
CA GLU A 54 -24.18 -8.10 -70.18
C GLU A 54 -23.42 -9.22 -69.46
N HIS A 55 -23.18 -9.07 -68.16
CA HIS A 55 -22.46 -10.04 -67.34
C HIS A 55 -23.38 -11.02 -66.58
N ALA A 56 -24.69 -11.01 -66.86
CA ALA A 56 -25.71 -11.86 -66.23
C ALA A 56 -25.70 -11.82 -64.68
N VAL A 57 -25.59 -10.62 -64.11
CA VAL A 57 -25.59 -10.38 -62.66
C VAL A 57 -26.72 -9.44 -62.24
N ASP A 58 -27.18 -9.57 -61.00
CA ASP A 58 -28.19 -8.68 -60.44
C ASP A 58 -27.62 -7.26 -60.22
N VAL A 59 -28.35 -6.23 -60.64
CA VAL A 59 -27.95 -4.81 -60.49
C VAL A 59 -27.55 -4.45 -59.06
N PRO A 60 -28.30 -4.85 -58.00
CA PRO A 60 -27.89 -4.59 -56.61
C PRO A 60 -26.57 -5.25 -56.22
N VAL A 61 -26.33 -6.50 -56.66
CA VAL A 61 -25.11 -7.24 -56.35
C VAL A 61 -23.91 -6.60 -57.04
N LEU A 62 -24.04 -6.27 -58.32
CA LEU A 62 -23.00 -5.56 -59.07
C LEU A 62 -22.70 -4.17 -58.48
N SER A 63 -23.74 -3.44 -58.10
CA SER A 63 -23.58 -2.13 -57.45
C SER A 63 -22.81 -2.24 -56.12
N SER A 64 -23.06 -3.27 -55.32
CA SER A 64 -22.31 -3.52 -54.08
C SER A 64 -20.85 -3.86 -54.34
N TRP A 65 -20.54 -4.63 -55.38
CA TRP A 65 -19.17 -4.93 -55.79
C TRP A 65 -18.42 -3.70 -56.32
N LEU A 66 -19.06 -2.86 -57.13
CA LEU A 66 -18.45 -1.61 -57.63
C LEU A 66 -18.18 -0.62 -56.50
N SER A 67 -19.10 -0.51 -55.53
CA SER A 67 -18.94 0.32 -54.34
C SER A 67 -17.81 -0.18 -53.44
N LEU A 68 -17.70 -1.49 -53.21
CA LEU A 68 -16.58 -2.13 -52.52
C LEU A 68 -15.22 -1.78 -53.16
N LEU A 69 -15.17 -1.71 -54.49
CA LEU A 69 -13.94 -1.43 -55.24
C LEU A 69 -13.64 0.07 -55.42
N GLY A 70 -14.53 0.96 -54.99
CA GLY A 70 -14.38 2.41 -55.17
C GLY A 70 -14.46 2.86 -56.64
N ILE A 71 -15.12 2.08 -57.50
CA ILE A 71 -15.25 2.35 -58.93
C ILE A 71 -16.54 3.15 -59.15
N GLY A 72 -16.41 4.39 -59.64
CA GLY A 72 -17.55 5.26 -59.95
C GLY A 72 -18.15 6.04 -58.76
N THR A 73 -17.43 6.20 -57.64
CA THR A 73 -17.99 6.70 -56.36
C THR A 73 -17.80 8.20 -56.03
N GLY A 74 -17.31 9.04 -56.94
CA GLY A 74 -17.15 10.50 -56.71
C GLY A 74 -16.05 10.91 -55.70
N GLU A 75 -15.96 12.22 -55.36
CA GLU A 75 -15.00 12.79 -54.39
C GLU A 75 -15.23 12.30 -52.95
N ALA A 76 -14.17 12.27 -52.12
CA ALA A 76 -14.30 11.91 -50.71
C ALA A 76 -15.02 13.02 -49.92
N VAL A 77 -16.10 12.66 -49.22
CA VAL A 77 -16.87 13.61 -48.39
C VAL A 77 -16.32 13.61 -46.97
N VAL A 78 -15.82 14.77 -46.52
CA VAL A 78 -15.42 14.98 -45.12
C VAL A 78 -16.62 15.52 -44.34
N SER A 79 -17.12 14.73 -43.39
CA SER A 79 -18.21 15.12 -42.48
C SER A 79 -17.72 15.17 -41.03
N GLY A 80 -18.37 16.00 -40.19
CA GLY A 80 -18.07 16.05 -38.74
C GLY A 80 -17.05 17.11 -38.32
N HIS A 81 -16.88 18.17 -39.13
CA HIS A 81 -15.99 19.30 -38.78
C HIS A 81 -16.26 19.82 -37.37
N LEU A 82 -15.19 20.05 -36.64
CA LEU A 82 -15.24 20.73 -35.35
C LEU A 82 -15.64 22.20 -35.58
N LYS A 83 -16.73 22.63 -34.95
CA LYS A 83 -17.34 23.96 -35.18
C LYS A 83 -17.08 24.94 -34.05
N SER A 84 -16.77 24.47 -32.85
CA SER A 84 -16.53 25.36 -31.69
C SER A 84 -15.10 25.86 -31.70
N ARG A 85 -14.93 27.17 -31.50
CA ARG A 85 -13.63 27.84 -31.47
C ARG A 85 -13.10 27.94 -30.05
N MET A 86 -11.80 27.66 -29.88
CA MET A 86 -11.00 27.95 -28.70
C MET A 86 -10.03 29.08 -29.05
N GLU A 87 -10.34 30.30 -28.58
CA GLU A 87 -9.56 31.51 -28.86
C GLU A 87 -8.32 31.66 -27.96
N ARG A 88 -8.28 30.91 -26.85
CA ARG A 88 -7.13 30.79 -25.94
C ARG A 88 -7.21 29.48 -25.19
N ALA A 89 -6.07 28.95 -24.76
CA ALA A 89 -6.00 27.77 -23.92
C ALA A 89 -5.30 28.14 -22.59
N GLU A 90 -6.01 27.98 -21.48
CA GLU A 90 -5.61 28.48 -20.14
C GLU A 90 -5.23 29.98 -20.18
N SER A 91 -3.97 30.31 -19.89
CA SER A 91 -3.41 31.66 -19.88
C SER A 91 -2.65 32.02 -21.17
N TYR A 92 -2.62 31.13 -22.17
CA TYR A 92 -1.89 31.32 -23.43
C TYR A 92 -2.82 31.79 -24.56
N ASP A 93 -2.75 33.09 -24.90
CA ASP A 93 -3.54 33.69 -25.99
C ASP A 93 -3.08 33.27 -27.41
N PHE A 94 -1.91 32.62 -27.50
CA PHE A 94 -1.31 32.11 -28.75
C PHE A 94 -1.50 30.60 -28.97
N VAL A 95 -2.17 29.90 -28.03
CA VAL A 95 -2.61 28.51 -28.22
C VAL A 95 -4.09 28.53 -28.54
N LYS A 96 -4.45 28.15 -29.77
CA LYS A 96 -5.81 28.24 -30.31
C LYS A 96 -6.22 26.93 -30.94
N GLY A 97 -7.50 26.73 -31.19
CA GLY A 97 -7.95 25.52 -31.87
C GLY A 97 -9.44 25.33 -31.97
N TRP A 98 -9.83 24.13 -32.38
CA TRP A 98 -11.21 23.70 -32.54
C TRP A 98 -11.56 22.65 -31.50
N THR A 99 -12.76 22.74 -30.92
CA THR A 99 -13.23 21.84 -29.87
C THR A 99 -14.62 21.27 -30.15
N ALA A 100 -14.98 20.21 -29.43
CA ALA A 100 -16.35 19.71 -29.32
C ALA A 100 -16.60 19.17 -27.89
N ALA A 101 -17.71 18.45 -27.72
CA ALA A 101 -18.07 17.82 -26.45
C ALA A 101 -16.99 16.83 -25.96
N ASP A 102 -17.00 16.54 -24.66
CA ASP A 102 -16.15 15.53 -24.03
C ASP A 102 -14.63 15.72 -24.31
N ALA A 103 -14.19 16.98 -24.29
CA ALA A 103 -12.80 17.41 -24.46
C ALA A 103 -12.14 17.09 -25.82
N LEU A 104 -12.91 16.66 -26.82
CA LEU A 104 -12.42 16.49 -28.20
C LEU A 104 -11.84 17.82 -28.73
N SER A 105 -10.58 17.81 -29.16
CA SER A 105 -9.93 19.04 -29.63
C SER A 105 -8.79 18.82 -30.64
N VAL A 106 -8.57 19.84 -31.47
CA VAL A 106 -7.36 20.03 -32.29
C VAL A 106 -6.86 21.44 -32.04
N ILE A 107 -5.68 21.57 -31.45
CA ILE A 107 -5.08 22.84 -31.05
C ILE A 107 -3.72 23.04 -31.71
N ALA A 108 -3.33 24.29 -31.92
CA ALA A 108 -2.01 24.64 -32.42
C ALA A 108 -1.37 25.73 -31.55
N ASN A 109 -0.05 25.65 -31.45
CA ASN A 109 0.77 26.63 -30.75
C ASN A 109 1.49 27.50 -31.79
N SER A 110 1.09 28.75 -31.92
CA SER A 110 1.66 29.67 -32.91
C SER A 110 2.97 30.35 -32.46
N SER A 111 3.50 30.00 -31.29
CA SER A 111 4.69 30.60 -30.70
C SER A 111 5.94 29.73 -30.89
N ASP A 112 7.11 30.30 -30.60
CA ASP A 112 8.38 29.56 -30.53
C ASP A 112 8.54 28.76 -29.20
N GLN A 113 7.60 28.91 -28.25
CA GLN A 113 7.74 28.35 -26.91
C GLN A 113 7.15 26.94 -26.81
N LEU A 114 7.81 26.06 -26.09
CA LEU A 114 7.18 24.86 -25.54
C LEU A 114 6.28 25.29 -24.37
N VAL A 115 4.99 25.01 -24.45
CA VAL A 115 4.00 25.36 -23.41
C VAL A 115 3.22 24.14 -22.97
N ARG A 116 2.61 24.19 -21.79
CA ARG A 116 1.91 23.05 -21.21
C ARG A 116 0.41 23.29 -21.12
N VAL A 117 -0.37 22.54 -21.90
CA VAL A 117 -1.82 22.67 -21.95
C VAL A 117 -2.53 21.36 -22.30
N PRO A 118 -3.03 20.59 -21.32
CA PRO A 118 -2.41 20.26 -20.02
C PRO A 118 -1.11 19.42 -20.17
N GLY A 119 -0.74 19.04 -21.40
CA GLY A 119 0.50 18.35 -21.78
C GLY A 119 1.42 19.23 -22.64
N ASP A 120 2.57 18.71 -23.05
CA ASP A 120 3.61 19.51 -23.72
C ASP A 120 3.27 19.79 -25.20
N ALA A 121 2.93 21.04 -25.51
CA ALA A 121 2.67 21.55 -26.85
C ALA A 121 3.90 22.28 -27.41
N ARG A 122 4.58 21.67 -28.38
CA ARG A 122 5.77 22.23 -29.04
C ARG A 122 5.45 23.53 -29.78
N GLY A 123 6.42 24.44 -29.84
CA GLY A 123 6.31 25.65 -30.67
C GLY A 123 6.09 25.28 -32.15
N HIS A 124 5.21 26.02 -32.83
CA HIS A 124 4.75 25.77 -34.21
C HIS A 124 4.17 24.36 -34.45
N GLY A 125 3.73 23.67 -33.39
CA GLY A 125 3.19 22.32 -33.44
C GLY A 125 1.67 22.25 -33.34
N VAL A 126 1.11 21.11 -33.78
CA VAL A 126 -0.31 20.77 -33.66
C VAL A 126 -0.49 19.60 -32.69
N CYS A 127 -1.47 19.72 -31.80
CA CYS A 127 -1.86 18.69 -30.84
C CYS A 127 -3.34 18.33 -31.00
N VAL A 128 -3.67 17.08 -30.73
CA VAL A 128 -5.04 16.57 -30.75
C VAL A 128 -5.37 15.86 -29.45
N HIS A 129 -6.65 15.85 -29.09
CA HIS A 129 -7.17 15.09 -27.96
C HIS A 129 -8.46 14.40 -28.39
N PRO A 130 -8.55 13.06 -28.30
CA PRO A 130 -9.79 12.34 -28.61
C PRO A 130 -10.84 12.52 -27.50
N SER A 131 -12.07 12.07 -27.75
CA SER A 131 -13.09 11.87 -26.70
C SER A 131 -13.26 10.36 -26.44
N PRO A 132 -14.01 9.92 -25.42
CA PRO A 132 -14.15 8.49 -25.14
C PRO A 132 -14.80 7.69 -26.28
N THR A 133 -15.54 8.33 -27.20
CA THR A 133 -16.23 7.65 -28.31
C THR A 133 -15.99 8.28 -29.68
N ILE A 134 -15.09 9.26 -29.77
CA ILE A 134 -14.82 10.00 -31.01
C ILE A 134 -13.32 10.19 -31.17
N ARG A 135 -12.79 9.76 -32.32
CA ARG A 135 -11.41 10.00 -32.75
C ARG A 135 -11.25 11.44 -33.23
N ALA A 136 -10.13 12.08 -32.90
CA ALA A 136 -9.74 13.37 -33.47
C ALA A 136 -8.98 13.15 -34.79
N VAL A 137 -9.42 13.80 -35.88
CA VAL A 137 -8.87 13.57 -37.21
C VAL A 137 -8.31 14.84 -37.82
N VAL A 138 -7.10 14.74 -38.37
CA VAL A 138 -6.48 15.73 -39.23
C VAL A 138 -6.41 15.17 -40.64
N GLY A 139 -7.13 15.78 -41.58
CA GLY A 139 -7.19 15.35 -42.98
C GLY A 139 -6.57 16.35 -43.94
N TRP A 140 -5.77 15.88 -44.89
CA TRP A 140 -5.32 16.63 -46.05
C TRP A 140 -6.13 16.22 -47.28
N GLN A 141 -6.90 17.14 -47.86
CA GLN A 141 -7.62 16.94 -49.11
C GLN A 141 -6.74 17.37 -50.28
N SER A 142 -6.53 16.47 -51.23
CA SER A 142 -5.63 16.71 -52.34
C SER A 142 -6.18 17.78 -53.30
N PRO A 143 -5.47 18.89 -53.52
CA PRO A 143 -5.93 19.94 -54.44
C PRO A 143 -5.77 19.55 -55.91
N GLN A 144 -5.05 18.45 -56.21
CA GLN A 144 -4.64 18.05 -57.55
C GLN A 144 -4.49 16.54 -57.70
N THR A 145 -4.39 16.06 -58.94
CA THR A 145 -4.07 14.65 -59.22
C THR A 145 -2.57 14.49 -59.39
N ALA A 146 -1.91 13.75 -58.50
CA ALA A 146 -0.46 13.57 -58.49
C ALA A 146 -0.04 12.26 -57.80
N ALA A 147 1.22 11.87 -57.95
CA ALA A 147 1.85 10.89 -57.06
C ALA A 147 2.53 11.63 -55.90
N VAL A 148 2.24 11.23 -54.66
CA VAL A 148 2.75 11.88 -53.45
C VAL A 148 3.52 10.91 -52.55
N THR A 149 4.45 11.46 -51.77
CA THR A 149 5.11 10.78 -50.66
C THR A 149 4.58 11.31 -49.34
N VAL A 150 4.19 10.41 -48.42
CA VAL A 150 3.62 10.76 -47.12
C VAL A 150 4.55 10.34 -45.99
N ARG A 151 4.82 11.25 -45.05
CA ARG A 151 5.55 10.99 -43.79
C ARG A 151 4.90 11.73 -42.63
N GLY A 152 5.05 11.23 -41.41
CA GLY A 152 4.56 11.95 -40.24
C GLY A 152 4.97 11.31 -38.92
N ARG A 153 4.53 11.93 -37.83
CA ARG A 153 4.81 11.46 -36.46
C ARG A 153 3.60 11.61 -35.55
N VAL A 154 3.50 10.71 -34.59
CA VAL A 154 2.53 10.74 -33.48
C VAL A 154 3.28 10.55 -32.18
N GLN A 155 3.07 11.45 -31.21
CA GLN A 155 3.75 11.38 -29.91
C GLN A 155 2.80 11.76 -28.78
N ARG A 156 2.81 10.98 -27.70
CA ARG A 156 2.09 11.33 -26.48
C ARG A 156 2.67 12.59 -25.84
N ALA A 157 1.87 13.65 -25.73
CA ALA A 157 2.29 14.94 -25.18
C ALA A 157 2.02 15.07 -23.68
N HIS A 158 1.09 14.28 -23.12
CA HIS A 158 0.76 14.34 -21.70
C HIS A 158 1.23 13.07 -20.95
N LEU A 159 2.40 13.17 -20.30
CA LEU A 159 3.06 12.02 -19.64
C LEU A 159 2.68 11.83 -18.16
N ALA A 160 2.02 12.79 -17.53
CA ALA A 160 1.73 12.74 -16.08
C ALA A 160 0.56 11.81 -15.69
N CYS A 161 -0.39 11.61 -16.62
CA CYS A 161 -1.53 10.69 -16.50
C CYS A 161 -1.99 10.27 -17.90
N GLY A 162 -2.85 9.25 -17.99
CA GLY A 162 -3.34 8.65 -19.25
C GLY A 162 -2.64 7.33 -19.60
N ASN A 163 -3.20 6.56 -20.54
CA ASN A 163 -2.61 5.31 -21.05
C ASN A 163 -2.13 5.44 -22.52
N GLY A 164 -2.26 6.63 -23.11
CA GLY A 164 -1.85 6.94 -24.47
C GLY A 164 -2.99 6.74 -25.48
N VAL A 165 -2.64 6.73 -26.77
CA VAL A 165 -3.64 6.75 -27.85
C VAL A 165 -3.40 5.68 -28.90
N THR A 166 -4.44 5.33 -29.65
CA THR A 166 -4.33 4.58 -30.91
C THR A 166 -4.34 5.55 -32.09
N TRP A 167 -3.58 5.28 -33.15
CA TRP A 167 -3.53 6.14 -34.34
C TRP A 167 -3.57 5.36 -35.65
N ILE A 168 -4.16 5.95 -36.69
CA ILE A 168 -4.35 5.36 -38.02
C ILE A 168 -4.13 6.42 -39.10
N VAL A 169 -3.48 6.05 -40.21
CA VAL A 169 -3.33 6.86 -41.43
C VAL A 169 -4.03 6.19 -42.59
N GLU A 170 -4.88 6.92 -43.33
CA GLU A 170 -5.73 6.37 -44.38
C GLU A 170 -5.78 7.26 -45.63
N LEU A 171 -5.96 6.66 -46.81
CA LEU A 171 -6.36 7.32 -48.04
C LEU A 171 -7.85 7.07 -48.29
N ARG A 172 -8.63 8.15 -48.44
CA ARG A 172 -10.09 8.12 -48.63
C ARG A 172 -10.46 8.55 -50.06
N ARG A 173 -11.28 7.72 -50.74
CA ARG A 173 -11.79 7.95 -52.11
C ARG A 173 -13.29 7.64 -52.16
N GLY A 174 -14.14 8.66 -52.29
CA GLY A 174 -15.60 8.49 -52.16
C GLY A 174 -15.96 7.85 -50.81
N THR A 175 -16.61 6.69 -50.84
CA THR A 175 -16.92 5.88 -49.64
C THR A 175 -15.82 4.88 -49.25
N THR A 176 -14.73 4.81 -50.01
CA THR A 176 -13.65 3.84 -49.80
C THR A 176 -12.59 4.43 -48.90
N ARG A 177 -12.10 3.64 -47.94
CA ARG A 177 -10.98 3.99 -47.06
C ARG A 177 -9.90 2.90 -47.19
N GLN A 178 -8.69 3.31 -47.52
CA GLN A 178 -7.51 2.45 -47.62
C GLN A 178 -6.57 2.79 -46.47
N ARG A 179 -6.34 1.85 -45.57
CA ARG A 179 -5.37 2.05 -44.49
C ARG A 179 -3.94 1.99 -45.03
N LEU A 180 -3.14 2.96 -44.61
CA LEU A 180 -1.75 3.12 -45.01
C LEU A 180 -0.78 2.82 -43.86
N ALA A 181 -1.12 3.18 -42.63
CA ALA A 181 -0.35 2.88 -41.42
C ALA A 181 -1.26 2.90 -40.17
N GLU A 182 -0.84 2.23 -39.10
CA GLU A 182 -1.50 2.28 -37.78
C GLU A 182 -0.50 2.00 -36.66
N GLY A 183 -0.86 2.36 -35.42
CA GLY A 183 -0.04 2.07 -34.25
C GLY A 183 -0.64 2.56 -32.95
N THR A 184 0.15 2.45 -31.87
CA THR A 184 -0.20 2.93 -30.53
C THR A 184 0.92 3.81 -30.00
N ALA A 185 0.57 4.98 -29.45
CA ALA A 185 1.51 5.89 -28.79
C ALA A 185 1.26 5.83 -27.26
N ALA A 186 1.91 4.87 -26.60
CA ALA A 186 1.73 4.60 -25.17
C ALA A 186 2.69 5.38 -24.27
N ALA A 187 3.88 5.70 -24.77
CA ALA A 187 5.01 6.25 -24.04
C ALA A 187 5.48 7.57 -24.67
N ALA A 188 6.54 8.16 -24.11
CA ALA A 188 7.13 9.41 -24.59
C ALA A 188 7.84 9.30 -25.96
N GLU A 189 8.00 8.09 -26.49
CA GLU A 189 8.66 7.84 -27.78
C GLU A 189 7.85 8.40 -28.96
N GLU A 190 8.56 8.88 -29.97
CA GLU A 190 7.95 9.35 -31.21
C GLU A 190 7.65 8.17 -32.14
N MET A 191 6.38 8.02 -32.54
CA MET A 191 5.96 7.02 -33.51
C MET A 191 6.02 7.62 -34.91
N LEU A 192 7.00 7.20 -35.72
CA LEU A 192 7.17 7.65 -37.09
C LEU A 192 6.41 6.74 -38.08
N PHE A 193 5.78 7.33 -39.09
CA PHE A 193 5.22 6.60 -40.24
C PHE A 193 5.67 7.19 -41.58
N GLY A 194 5.84 6.32 -42.58
CA GLY A 194 6.41 6.67 -43.88
C GLY A 194 7.95 6.62 -43.92
N PRO A 195 8.57 6.93 -45.08
CA PRO A 195 7.94 7.47 -46.28
C PRO A 195 7.06 6.42 -47.00
N LEU A 196 5.81 6.79 -47.27
CA LEU A 196 4.91 6.03 -48.13
C LEU A 196 5.02 6.61 -49.55
N GLU A 197 5.81 5.97 -50.40
CA GLU A 197 6.18 6.51 -51.71
C GLU A 197 5.16 6.17 -52.82
N ASN A 198 5.13 7.01 -53.86
CA ASN A 198 4.35 6.80 -55.08
C ASN A 198 2.85 6.60 -54.85
N LEU A 199 2.29 7.24 -53.82
CA LEU A 199 0.86 7.16 -53.55
C LEU A 199 0.10 8.01 -54.58
N ALA A 200 -0.58 7.35 -55.51
CA ALA A 200 -1.42 8.05 -56.49
C ALA A 200 -2.66 8.65 -55.81
N VAL A 201 -2.80 9.97 -55.86
CA VAL A 201 -3.98 10.70 -55.37
C VAL A 201 -4.66 11.44 -56.52
N ARG A 202 -6.00 11.52 -56.47
CA ARG A 202 -6.81 12.35 -57.35
C ARG A 202 -7.19 13.63 -56.61
N LYS A 203 -7.48 14.69 -57.36
CA LYS A 203 -8.12 15.88 -56.79
C LYS A 203 -9.37 15.46 -56.00
N GLY A 204 -9.46 15.89 -54.74
CA GLY A 204 -10.56 15.56 -53.83
C GLY A 204 -10.35 14.30 -52.97
N ASP A 205 -9.32 13.48 -53.22
CA ASP A 205 -8.93 12.39 -52.32
C ASP A 205 -8.43 12.96 -50.98
N VAL A 206 -8.63 12.24 -49.88
CA VAL A 206 -8.23 12.72 -48.54
C VAL A 206 -7.24 11.75 -47.89
N ILE A 207 -6.11 12.27 -47.40
CA ILE A 207 -5.18 11.54 -46.53
C ILE A 207 -5.48 11.95 -45.09
N ALA A 208 -5.94 11.03 -44.25
CA ALA A 208 -6.40 11.30 -42.89
C ALA A 208 -5.52 10.62 -41.84
N LEU A 209 -5.07 11.38 -40.84
CA LEU A 209 -4.46 10.88 -39.60
C LEU A 209 -5.50 10.97 -38.47
N SER A 210 -5.95 9.83 -37.95
CA SER A 210 -6.95 9.76 -36.87
C SER A 210 -6.36 9.24 -35.56
N VAL A 211 -6.62 9.93 -34.47
CA VAL A 211 -6.15 9.60 -33.11
C VAL A 211 -7.36 9.30 -32.23
N GLY A 212 -7.39 8.12 -31.61
CA GLY A 212 -8.50 7.64 -30.78
C GLY A 212 -8.08 7.25 -29.37
N PRO A 213 -9.06 7.10 -28.45
CA PRO A 213 -8.79 6.66 -27.09
C PRO A 213 -8.20 5.24 -27.09
N ARG A 214 -7.45 4.91 -26.05
CA ARG A 214 -6.91 3.57 -25.85
C ARG A 214 -7.62 2.93 -24.68
N ASP A 215 -8.10 1.70 -24.84
CA ASP A 215 -8.79 0.95 -23.78
C ASP A 215 -10.00 1.73 -23.17
N ASN A 216 -10.71 2.50 -24.00
CA ASN A 216 -11.78 3.43 -23.61
C ASN A 216 -11.36 4.54 -22.62
N ASN A 217 -10.05 4.72 -22.43
CA ASN A 217 -9.47 5.81 -21.67
C ASN A 217 -9.02 6.93 -22.62
N HIS A 218 -9.40 8.15 -22.26
CA HIS A 218 -9.09 9.39 -22.96
C HIS A 218 -8.59 10.45 -21.97
N GLY A 219 -8.44 10.08 -20.70
CA GLY A 219 -8.08 11.00 -19.64
C GLY A 219 -6.60 11.34 -19.73
N CYS A 220 -6.32 12.62 -20.00
CA CYS A 220 -4.96 13.12 -20.17
C CYS A 220 -4.23 12.57 -21.41
N ASP A 221 -4.93 12.40 -22.54
CA ASP A 221 -4.36 11.80 -23.77
C ASP A 221 -4.09 12.83 -24.88
N LEU A 222 -3.58 14.01 -24.49
CA LEU A 222 -3.10 15.01 -25.44
C LEU A 222 -1.93 14.41 -26.25
N THR A 223 -2.02 14.53 -27.57
CA THR A 223 -1.10 13.89 -28.52
C THR A 223 -0.60 14.91 -29.54
N ALA A 224 0.72 15.05 -29.68
CA ALA A 224 1.34 15.84 -30.73
C ALA A 224 1.36 15.05 -32.04
N VAL A 225 0.96 15.70 -33.14
CA VAL A 225 0.89 15.09 -34.47
C VAL A 225 1.53 15.98 -35.53
N ASP A 226 2.30 15.39 -36.44
CA ASP A 226 2.73 16.04 -37.69
C ASP A 226 2.42 15.15 -38.90
N LEU A 227 2.15 15.81 -40.03
CA LEU A 227 1.94 15.17 -41.33
C LEU A 227 2.59 16.04 -42.41
N THR A 228 3.44 15.44 -43.23
CA THR A 228 4.10 16.08 -44.37
C THR A 228 3.82 15.27 -45.64
N ILE A 229 3.38 15.97 -46.70
CA ILE A 229 3.01 15.37 -47.99
C ILE A 229 3.80 16.09 -49.08
N THR A 230 4.49 15.33 -49.93
CA THR A 230 5.36 15.89 -50.99
C THR A 230 4.96 15.35 -52.35
N ALA A 231 4.66 16.22 -53.30
CA ALA A 231 4.44 15.86 -54.70
C ALA A 231 5.77 15.89 -55.48
N THR A 232 6.35 14.71 -55.74
CA THR A 232 7.74 14.55 -56.22
C THR A 232 8.00 15.17 -57.59
N ALA A 233 6.99 15.20 -58.48
CA ALA A 233 7.13 15.76 -59.83
C ALA A 233 7.11 17.30 -59.88
N GLU A 234 6.55 17.95 -58.87
CA GLU A 234 6.27 19.39 -58.88
C GLU A 234 7.00 20.16 -57.77
N ASN A 235 7.73 19.46 -56.90
CA ASN A 235 8.49 20.00 -55.77
C ASN A 235 7.64 20.84 -54.80
N ILE A 236 6.37 20.44 -54.61
CA ILE A 236 5.42 21.04 -53.66
C ILE A 236 5.39 20.19 -52.39
N GLU A 237 5.51 20.86 -51.23
CA GLU A 237 5.42 20.26 -49.89
C GLU A 237 4.28 20.92 -49.11
N TRP A 238 3.39 20.10 -48.54
CA TRP A 238 2.43 20.49 -47.52
C TRP A 238 2.90 19.97 -46.17
N ASP A 239 2.96 20.84 -45.17
CA ASP A 239 3.41 20.49 -43.83
C ASP A 239 2.40 21.00 -42.79
N LEU A 240 1.85 20.09 -42.00
CA LEU A 240 0.78 20.39 -41.06
C LEU A 240 1.16 21.51 -40.07
N GLY A 241 2.36 21.46 -39.50
CA GLY A 241 2.81 22.48 -38.54
C GLY A 241 2.97 23.83 -39.23
N ARG A 242 3.64 23.86 -40.39
CA ARG A 242 3.91 25.11 -41.13
C ARG A 242 2.63 25.76 -41.68
N ASP A 243 1.70 24.96 -42.21
CA ASP A 243 0.48 25.47 -42.83
C ASP A 243 -0.54 25.94 -41.78
N VAL A 244 -0.66 25.22 -40.66
CA VAL A 244 -1.77 25.41 -39.72
C VAL A 244 -1.40 26.22 -38.49
N SER A 245 -0.21 26.02 -37.91
CA SER A 245 0.10 26.59 -36.59
C SER A 245 0.12 28.13 -36.50
N PRO A 246 0.42 28.91 -37.56
CA PRO A 246 0.36 30.37 -37.48
C PRO A 246 -1.06 30.92 -37.21
N ASP A 247 -2.09 30.29 -37.76
CA ASP A 247 -3.49 30.64 -37.53
C ASP A 247 -4.45 29.48 -37.84
N ILE A 248 -4.59 28.56 -36.88
CA ILE A 248 -5.52 27.42 -37.00
C ILE A 248 -7.00 27.85 -37.10
N LEU A 249 -7.35 29.09 -36.73
CA LEU A 249 -8.73 29.59 -36.76
C LEU A 249 -9.09 30.30 -38.08
N ALA A 250 -8.16 30.38 -39.04
CA ALA A 250 -8.40 30.92 -40.38
C ALA A 250 -9.57 30.23 -41.10
N GLY A 251 -9.80 28.95 -40.83
CA GLY A 251 -10.96 28.20 -41.33
C GLY A 251 -10.95 26.75 -40.88
N ASN A 252 -12.10 26.08 -41.02
CA ASN A 252 -12.21 24.62 -40.98
C ASN A 252 -13.29 24.22 -41.99
N PRO A 253 -12.92 23.95 -43.25
CA PRO A 253 -11.57 23.57 -43.67
C PRO A 253 -10.60 24.75 -43.81
N HIS A 254 -9.33 24.48 -43.56
CA HIS A 254 -8.22 25.43 -43.45
C HIS A 254 -7.40 25.49 -44.75
N PRO A 255 -6.98 26.68 -45.23
CA PRO A 255 -6.23 26.84 -46.47
C PRO A 255 -4.76 26.43 -46.33
N ASP A 256 -4.12 26.00 -47.41
CA ASP A 256 -2.66 25.79 -47.42
C ASP A 256 -1.87 27.10 -47.64
N LEU A 257 -0.54 27.02 -47.58
CA LEU A 257 0.35 28.15 -47.89
C LEU A 257 0.54 28.39 -49.40
N HIS A 258 -0.02 27.53 -50.26
CA HIS A 258 0.09 27.61 -51.72
C HIS A 258 -1.13 28.28 -52.39
N GLY A 259 -2.09 28.76 -51.60
CA GLY A 259 -3.26 29.49 -52.06
C GLY A 259 -4.47 28.62 -52.38
N ASN A 260 -4.44 27.33 -52.02
CA ASN A 260 -5.59 26.44 -52.14
C ASN A 260 -6.46 26.55 -50.88
N ASN A 261 -7.75 26.81 -51.07
CA ASN A 261 -8.71 26.78 -49.98
C ASN A 261 -9.17 25.34 -49.71
N GLY A 262 -9.39 25.03 -48.43
CA GLY A 262 -10.00 23.78 -48.01
C GLY A 262 -9.08 22.56 -48.17
N VAL A 263 -7.81 22.70 -47.80
CA VAL A 263 -6.81 21.62 -47.88
C VAL A 263 -6.74 20.84 -46.57
N TRP A 264 -6.71 21.53 -45.44
CA TRP A 264 -6.61 20.91 -44.12
C TRP A 264 -7.99 20.85 -43.44
N HIS A 265 -8.38 19.69 -42.92
CA HIS A 265 -9.68 19.48 -42.28
C HIS A 265 -9.49 18.94 -40.85
N PHE A 266 -10.22 19.52 -39.90
CA PHE A 266 -10.23 19.09 -38.50
C PHE A 266 -11.63 18.60 -38.11
N TYR A 267 -11.78 17.31 -37.82
CA TYR A 267 -13.10 16.71 -37.61
C TYR A 267 -13.05 15.54 -36.63
N GLY A 268 -14.22 15.21 -36.08
CA GLY A 268 -14.40 14.03 -35.24
C GLY A 268 -15.07 12.89 -36.01
N GLU A 269 -14.66 11.65 -35.76
CA GLU A 269 -15.37 10.46 -36.24
C GLU A 269 -15.56 9.41 -35.13
N PRO A 270 -16.67 8.65 -35.11
CA PRO A 270 -16.93 7.68 -34.04
C PRO A 270 -15.82 6.63 -33.91
N ASP A 271 -15.35 6.42 -32.68
CA ASP A 271 -14.41 5.36 -32.33
C ASP A 271 -15.20 4.07 -32.04
N SER A 272 -15.62 3.38 -33.11
CA SER A 272 -16.58 2.28 -32.99
C SER A 272 -15.98 0.95 -32.51
N GLY A 273 -14.69 0.88 -32.15
CA GLY A 273 -13.98 -0.33 -31.68
C GLY A 273 -13.94 -1.51 -32.67
N VAL A 274 -14.78 -1.48 -33.70
CA VAL A 274 -14.91 -2.43 -34.78
C VAL A 274 -14.54 -1.65 -36.02
N VAL A 275 -13.37 -1.94 -36.58
CA VAL A 275 -13.03 -1.54 -37.96
C VAL A 275 -13.97 -2.31 -38.89
N SER A 276 -15.23 -1.90 -38.99
CA SER A 276 -16.10 -2.26 -40.11
C SER A 276 -15.90 -1.23 -41.19
N GLU A 277 -14.66 -1.17 -41.68
CA GLU A 277 -14.33 -0.41 -42.86
C GLU A 277 -13.72 -1.38 -43.84
N THR A 278 -14.07 -1.19 -45.10
CA THR A 278 -13.87 -2.12 -46.19
C THR A 278 -12.39 -2.33 -46.52
N MET A 279 -11.69 -3.06 -45.66
CA MET A 279 -10.28 -3.39 -45.79
C MET A 279 -10.09 -4.53 -46.78
N ILE A 280 -9.81 -4.20 -48.05
CA ILE A 280 -9.23 -5.19 -48.96
C ILE A 280 -7.83 -5.49 -48.41
N ALA A 281 -7.67 -6.63 -47.73
CA ALA A 281 -6.41 -7.02 -47.10
C ALA A 281 -5.29 -7.07 -48.15
N ALA A 282 -4.12 -6.50 -47.81
CA ALA A 282 -2.94 -6.56 -48.67
C ALA A 282 -2.60 -8.01 -49.01
N ASP A 283 -2.22 -8.26 -50.26
CA ASP A 283 -1.87 -9.56 -50.82
C ASP A 283 -3.03 -10.59 -50.87
N SER A 284 -4.26 -10.19 -50.55
CA SER A 284 -5.44 -11.01 -50.81
C SER A 284 -5.73 -11.16 -52.30
N LEU A 285 -6.50 -12.17 -52.70
CA LEU A 285 -6.87 -12.39 -54.10
C LEU A 285 -7.53 -11.14 -54.73
N LEU A 286 -8.32 -10.39 -53.96
CA LEU A 286 -8.95 -9.16 -54.42
C LEU A 286 -7.94 -7.98 -54.54
N ASP A 287 -6.94 -7.90 -53.68
CA ASP A 287 -5.86 -6.91 -53.79
C ASP A 287 -4.94 -7.22 -54.99
N GLN A 288 -4.57 -8.48 -55.17
CA GLN A 288 -3.82 -8.95 -56.34
C GLN A 288 -4.60 -8.62 -57.63
N TRP A 289 -5.90 -8.92 -57.66
CA TRP A 289 -6.76 -8.61 -58.80
C TRP A 289 -6.74 -7.12 -59.17
N ARG A 290 -6.73 -6.22 -58.17
CA ARG A 290 -6.66 -4.76 -58.38
C ARG A 290 -5.31 -4.32 -58.96
N LYS A 291 -4.21 -4.90 -58.49
CA LYS A 291 -2.84 -4.54 -58.88
C LYS A 291 -2.42 -5.09 -60.24
N THR A 292 -3.00 -6.21 -60.65
CA THR A 292 -2.71 -6.85 -61.95
C THR A 292 -3.19 -5.98 -63.11
N GLU A 293 -2.37 -5.78 -64.15
CA GLU A 293 -2.75 -5.02 -65.36
C GLU A 293 -3.22 -5.91 -66.52
N LEU A 294 -2.82 -7.19 -66.53
CA LEU A 294 -3.18 -8.16 -67.57
C LEU A 294 -4.61 -8.69 -67.39
N ALA A 295 -5.43 -8.57 -68.43
CA ALA A 295 -6.84 -8.97 -68.41
C ALA A 295 -7.05 -10.47 -68.12
N ALA A 296 -6.21 -11.35 -68.70
CA ALA A 296 -6.30 -12.79 -68.50
C ALA A 296 -6.02 -13.21 -67.05
N ASP A 297 -5.05 -12.55 -66.39
CA ASP A 297 -4.71 -12.84 -65.00
C ASP A 297 -5.79 -12.32 -64.03
N ARG A 298 -6.42 -11.18 -64.35
CA ARG A 298 -7.60 -10.69 -63.62
C ARG A 298 -8.77 -11.66 -63.69
N GLU A 299 -9.02 -12.26 -64.84
CA GLU A 299 -10.11 -13.23 -65.00
C GLU A 299 -9.89 -14.50 -64.16
N LYS A 300 -8.65 -14.99 -64.13
CA LYS A 300 -8.25 -16.12 -63.30
C LYS A 300 -8.42 -15.82 -61.81
N LEU A 301 -7.92 -14.68 -61.33
CA LEU A 301 -8.04 -14.26 -59.93
C LEU A 301 -9.51 -14.07 -59.50
N ALA A 302 -10.37 -13.57 -60.38
CA ALA A 302 -11.80 -13.45 -60.11
C ALA A 302 -12.48 -14.81 -59.90
N THR A 303 -12.07 -15.82 -60.69
CA THR A 303 -12.57 -17.20 -60.56
C THR A 303 -12.08 -17.86 -59.26
N GLU A 304 -10.81 -17.68 -58.92
CA GLU A 304 -10.23 -18.17 -57.66
C GLU A 304 -10.91 -17.54 -56.43
N LEU A 305 -11.24 -16.25 -56.50
CA LEU A 305 -11.97 -15.58 -55.42
C LEU A 305 -13.38 -16.16 -55.25
N GLN A 306 -14.12 -16.41 -56.34
CA GLN A 306 -15.44 -17.02 -56.26
C GLN A 306 -15.39 -18.41 -55.61
N GLN A 307 -14.39 -19.23 -55.96
CA GLN A 307 -14.18 -20.53 -55.33
C GLN A 307 -13.87 -20.41 -53.83
N LEU A 308 -13.07 -19.42 -53.43
CA LEU A 308 -12.80 -19.14 -52.03
C LEU A 308 -14.07 -18.78 -51.25
N LEU A 309 -14.95 -17.95 -51.83
CA LEU A 309 -16.22 -17.56 -51.20
C LEU A 309 -17.20 -18.74 -51.08
N ALA A 310 -17.23 -19.63 -52.07
CA ALA A 310 -18.12 -20.80 -52.10
C ALA A 310 -17.59 -22.01 -51.29
N GLY A 311 -16.29 -22.05 -51.00
CA GLY A 311 -15.65 -23.13 -50.25
C GLY A 311 -16.03 -23.17 -48.76
N PRO A 312 -15.73 -24.27 -48.06
CA PRO A 312 -16.01 -24.41 -46.63
C PRO A 312 -15.20 -23.41 -45.80
N ALA A 313 -15.69 -23.08 -44.60
CA ALA A 313 -15.14 -21.99 -43.78
C ALA A 313 -13.67 -22.19 -43.33
N ASP A 314 -13.20 -23.44 -43.33
CA ASP A 314 -11.86 -23.88 -42.96
C ASP A 314 -10.91 -24.06 -44.16
N ALA A 315 -11.37 -23.77 -45.39
CA ALA A 315 -10.57 -23.95 -46.61
C ALA A 315 -9.26 -23.13 -46.63
N VAL A 316 -9.19 -22.04 -45.86
CA VAL A 316 -8.00 -21.20 -45.68
C VAL A 316 -7.95 -20.75 -44.22
N PRO A 317 -6.77 -20.64 -43.56
CA PRO A 317 -6.67 -20.13 -42.21
C PRO A 317 -7.37 -18.77 -42.03
N ALA A 318 -8.20 -18.65 -41.00
CA ALA A 318 -9.02 -17.47 -40.71
C ALA A 318 -8.23 -16.16 -40.70
N ASP A 319 -7.01 -16.16 -40.15
CA ASP A 319 -6.18 -14.97 -40.02
C ASP A 319 -5.37 -14.61 -41.26
N SER A 320 -5.33 -15.48 -42.28
CA SER A 320 -4.65 -15.19 -43.54
C SER A 320 -5.36 -14.05 -44.31
N PRO A 321 -4.69 -13.36 -45.23
CA PRO A 321 -5.32 -12.31 -46.05
C PRO A 321 -6.61 -12.77 -46.76
N ASN A 322 -6.61 -14.00 -47.28
CA ASN A 322 -7.77 -14.58 -47.95
C ASN A 322 -8.84 -15.08 -46.97
N GLY A 323 -8.45 -15.57 -45.78
CA GLY A 323 -9.39 -15.93 -44.71
C GLY A 323 -10.17 -14.71 -44.20
N LYS A 324 -9.46 -13.61 -43.91
CA LYS A 324 -10.05 -12.33 -43.51
C LYS A 324 -10.95 -11.74 -44.60
N LEU A 325 -10.48 -11.76 -45.86
CA LEU A 325 -11.27 -11.32 -47.02
C LEU A 325 -12.57 -12.13 -47.14
N ARG A 326 -12.50 -13.46 -47.05
CA ARG A 326 -13.68 -14.33 -47.13
C ARG A 326 -14.68 -14.01 -46.02
N GLN A 327 -14.24 -13.97 -44.76
CA GLN A 327 -15.09 -13.66 -43.62
C GLN A 327 -15.81 -12.32 -43.81
N GLN A 328 -15.08 -11.30 -44.25
CA GLN A 328 -15.65 -9.97 -44.50
C GLN A 328 -16.67 -9.96 -45.64
N LEU A 329 -16.36 -10.59 -46.78
CA LEU A 329 -17.21 -10.53 -47.97
C LEU A 329 -18.50 -11.32 -47.87
N ILE A 330 -18.57 -12.35 -47.01
CA ILE A 330 -19.80 -13.15 -46.82
C ILE A 330 -20.57 -12.80 -45.54
N ALA A 331 -20.00 -12.05 -44.60
CA ALA A 331 -20.69 -11.68 -43.35
C ALA A 331 -21.98 -10.90 -43.61
N LEU A 332 -23.05 -11.15 -42.83
CA LEU A 332 -24.34 -10.47 -43.03
C LEU A 332 -24.27 -8.96 -42.75
N ASN A 333 -23.33 -8.51 -41.92
CA ASN A 333 -22.98 -7.11 -41.71
C ASN A 333 -21.82 -6.62 -42.62
N GLY A 334 -21.39 -7.45 -43.57
CA GLY A 334 -20.27 -7.16 -44.47
C GLY A 334 -20.59 -6.11 -45.55
N PRO A 335 -19.55 -5.60 -46.25
CA PRO A 335 -19.66 -4.49 -47.19
C PRO A 335 -20.56 -4.81 -48.39
N LEU A 336 -20.59 -6.06 -48.85
CA LEU A 336 -21.46 -6.48 -49.97
C LEU A 336 -22.95 -6.53 -49.58
N PHE A 337 -23.27 -6.48 -48.29
CA PHE A 337 -24.62 -6.59 -47.76
C PHE A 337 -25.16 -5.25 -47.24
N ALA A 338 -24.34 -4.19 -47.16
CA ALA A 338 -24.70 -2.95 -46.49
C ALA A 338 -26.03 -2.33 -46.98
N THR A 339 -26.25 -2.32 -48.30
CA THR A 339 -27.47 -1.77 -48.92
C THR A 339 -28.69 -2.64 -48.67
N VAL A 340 -28.61 -3.94 -48.99
CA VAL A 340 -29.73 -4.88 -48.80
C VAL A 340 -30.06 -5.05 -47.32
N ARG A 341 -29.08 -5.03 -46.42
CA ARG A 341 -29.27 -5.05 -44.97
C ARG A 341 -30.10 -3.86 -44.53
N ARG A 342 -29.79 -2.65 -44.99
CA ARG A 342 -30.58 -1.45 -44.68
C ARG A 342 -32.03 -1.59 -45.15
N GLU A 343 -32.25 -2.15 -46.33
CA GLU A 343 -33.58 -2.40 -46.88
C GLU A 343 -34.36 -3.45 -46.06
N VAL A 344 -33.77 -4.62 -45.80
CA VAL A 344 -34.40 -5.71 -45.03
C VAL A 344 -34.77 -5.24 -43.63
N LEU A 345 -33.88 -4.49 -42.98
CA LEU A 345 -34.06 -3.96 -41.62
C LEU A 345 -35.05 -2.78 -41.54
N SER A 346 -35.31 -2.07 -42.65
CA SER A 346 -36.25 -0.93 -42.66
C SER A 346 -37.68 -1.33 -43.01
N ARG A 347 -37.91 -2.56 -43.49
CA ARG A 347 -39.25 -3.07 -43.79
C ARG A 347 -40.02 -3.42 -42.50
N PRO A 348 -41.24 -2.92 -42.31
CA PRO A 348 -42.13 -3.40 -41.26
C PRO A 348 -42.41 -4.89 -41.46
N ALA A 349 -42.39 -5.69 -40.40
CA ALA A 349 -42.84 -7.07 -40.50
C ALA A 349 -44.37 -7.11 -40.65
N ASP A 350 -44.86 -7.42 -41.85
CA ASP A 350 -46.21 -7.94 -42.00
C ASP A 350 -46.25 -9.39 -41.50
N ALA A 351 -47.28 -9.69 -40.73
CA ALA A 351 -47.43 -10.91 -39.96
C ALA A 351 -47.63 -12.15 -40.85
N ALA A 352 -46.53 -12.74 -41.32
CA ALA A 352 -46.37 -14.18 -41.58
C ALA A 352 -44.93 -14.43 -42.07
N ALA A 353 -43.97 -14.54 -41.16
CA ALA A 353 -42.73 -15.25 -41.48
C ALA A 353 -43.09 -16.73 -41.76
N PRO A 354 -42.54 -17.37 -42.80
CA PRO A 354 -42.83 -18.78 -43.08
C PRO A 354 -42.39 -19.64 -41.89
N ALA A 355 -43.30 -20.49 -41.40
CA ALA A 355 -42.97 -21.50 -40.41
C ALA A 355 -42.15 -22.60 -41.09
N GLY A 356 -40.82 -22.55 -40.95
CA GLY A 356 -39.91 -23.55 -41.50
C GLY A 356 -38.45 -23.31 -41.13
N GLU A 357 -37.84 -24.34 -40.52
CA GLU A 357 -36.41 -24.66 -40.29
C GLU A 357 -35.41 -23.62 -39.77
N ALA A 358 -35.70 -22.31 -39.71
CA ALA A 358 -34.78 -21.33 -39.15
C ALA A 358 -34.87 -21.25 -37.62
N THR A 359 -33.79 -21.61 -36.92
CA THR A 359 -33.71 -21.63 -35.44
C THR A 359 -33.28 -20.29 -34.81
N SER A 360 -32.79 -19.33 -35.59
CA SER A 360 -32.23 -18.08 -35.06
C SER A 360 -33.31 -17.02 -34.78
N GLY A 361 -33.34 -16.50 -33.56
CA GLY A 361 -34.26 -15.46 -33.06
C GLY A 361 -35.45 -16.02 -32.26
N PRO A 362 -36.05 -15.21 -31.37
CA PRO A 362 -37.19 -15.64 -30.54
C PRO A 362 -38.43 -15.84 -31.42
N ASP A 363 -39.36 -16.69 -30.96
CA ASP A 363 -40.62 -16.89 -31.67
C ASP A 363 -41.42 -15.59 -31.73
N PRO A 364 -41.74 -15.04 -32.91
CA PRO A 364 -42.52 -13.82 -33.05
C PRO A 364 -43.89 -13.90 -32.36
N GLN A 365 -44.45 -15.10 -32.14
CA GLN A 365 -45.74 -15.28 -31.46
C GLN A 365 -45.70 -14.97 -29.96
N LEU A 366 -44.51 -14.90 -29.34
CA LEU A 366 -44.38 -14.54 -27.92
C LEU A 366 -44.63 -13.05 -27.67
N PHE A 367 -44.54 -12.20 -28.69
CA PHE A 367 -44.66 -10.76 -28.56
C PHE A 367 -46.11 -10.28 -28.76
N GLY A 368 -46.45 -9.14 -28.14
CA GLY A 368 -47.74 -8.49 -28.35
C GLY A 368 -48.91 -9.06 -27.55
N ARG A 369 -48.68 -10.02 -26.64
CA ARG A 369 -49.72 -10.56 -25.74
C ARG A 369 -49.20 -10.79 -24.32
N LEU A 370 -50.06 -10.59 -23.32
CA LEU A 370 -49.88 -11.08 -21.95
C LEU A 370 -50.12 -12.60 -21.87
N PRO A 371 -49.66 -13.27 -20.80
CA PRO A 371 -49.93 -14.70 -20.57
C PRO A 371 -51.43 -15.06 -20.50
N ASP A 372 -52.31 -14.10 -20.18
CA ASP A 372 -53.76 -14.28 -20.18
C ASP A 372 -54.42 -14.02 -21.56
N GLY A 373 -53.62 -13.72 -22.59
CA GLY A 373 -54.05 -13.46 -23.96
C GLY A 373 -54.38 -12.00 -24.28
N THR A 374 -54.35 -11.11 -23.30
CA THR A 374 -54.60 -9.67 -23.48
C THR A 374 -53.56 -9.03 -24.40
N PRO A 375 -53.93 -8.24 -25.42
CA PRO A 375 -52.98 -7.62 -26.32
C PRO A 375 -52.15 -6.53 -25.61
N ILE A 376 -50.84 -6.52 -25.88
CA ILE A 376 -49.88 -5.46 -25.49
C ILE A 376 -49.20 -4.92 -26.75
N ALA A 377 -48.30 -3.94 -26.61
CA ALA A 377 -47.58 -3.43 -27.78
C ALA A 377 -46.86 -4.56 -28.49
N ALA A 378 -46.89 -4.56 -29.82
CA ALA A 378 -46.44 -5.70 -30.61
C ALA A 378 -44.93 -6.00 -30.50
N ALA A 379 -44.15 -5.10 -29.89
CA ALA A 379 -42.72 -5.27 -29.62
C ALA A 379 -42.44 -5.74 -28.17
N ASP A 380 -43.46 -5.80 -27.32
CA ASP A 380 -43.33 -6.13 -25.91
C ASP A 380 -43.59 -7.63 -25.68
N LEU A 381 -42.92 -8.16 -24.67
CA LEU A 381 -43.07 -9.52 -24.17
C LEU A 381 -43.32 -9.46 -22.66
N CYS A 382 -44.22 -10.30 -22.14
CA CYS A 382 -44.50 -10.38 -20.71
C CYS A 382 -44.23 -11.80 -20.18
N VAL A 383 -43.54 -11.89 -19.05
CA VAL A 383 -43.16 -13.13 -18.38
C VAL A 383 -43.49 -13.06 -16.89
N ASN A 384 -43.75 -14.22 -16.28
CA ASN A 384 -43.96 -14.32 -14.83
C ASN A 384 -42.62 -14.55 -14.12
N ALA A 385 -42.19 -13.61 -13.28
CA ALA A 385 -40.95 -13.75 -12.52
C ALA A 385 -41.08 -14.76 -11.35
N PRO A 386 -40.04 -15.56 -11.05
CA PRO A 386 -38.76 -15.64 -11.75
C PRO A 386 -38.86 -16.45 -13.07
N SER A 387 -38.20 -15.98 -14.13
CA SER A 387 -38.20 -16.63 -15.46
C SER A 387 -36.90 -16.37 -16.21
N VAL A 388 -36.51 -17.29 -17.09
CA VAL A 388 -35.38 -17.14 -18.04
C VAL A 388 -35.93 -17.15 -19.47
N LEU A 389 -35.47 -16.23 -20.30
CA LEU A 389 -35.75 -16.19 -21.73
C LEU A 389 -34.44 -16.37 -22.50
N GLU A 390 -34.34 -17.42 -23.30
CA GLU A 390 -33.18 -17.71 -24.14
C GLU A 390 -33.41 -17.20 -25.57
N ILE A 391 -32.40 -16.53 -26.13
CA ILE A 391 -32.48 -15.93 -27.47
C ILE A 391 -31.19 -16.22 -28.24
N GLU A 392 -31.28 -17.04 -29.28
CA GLU A 392 -30.17 -17.25 -30.22
C GLU A 392 -30.18 -16.18 -31.32
N VAL A 393 -29.04 -15.55 -31.60
CA VAL A 393 -28.92 -14.53 -32.66
C VAL A 393 -27.67 -14.79 -33.49
N PRO A 394 -27.71 -14.69 -34.84
CA PRO A 394 -26.51 -14.89 -35.66
C PRO A 394 -25.45 -13.84 -35.36
N ALA A 395 -24.26 -14.29 -34.95
CA ALA A 395 -23.19 -13.41 -34.46
C ALA A 395 -22.76 -12.35 -35.49
N ASP A 396 -22.74 -12.68 -36.77
CA ASP A 396 -22.37 -11.78 -37.86
C ASP A 396 -23.50 -10.81 -38.27
N LEU A 397 -24.74 -11.04 -37.86
CA LEU A 397 -25.85 -10.09 -38.06
C LEU A 397 -25.77 -8.91 -37.06
N VAL A 398 -25.38 -9.23 -35.82
CA VAL A 398 -25.39 -8.32 -34.67
C VAL A 398 -24.00 -7.92 -34.19
N ALA A 399 -22.92 -8.40 -34.81
CA ALA A 399 -21.56 -7.96 -34.49
C ALA A 399 -21.45 -6.42 -34.57
N GLY A 400 -20.95 -5.83 -33.48
CA GLY A 400 -20.87 -4.37 -33.30
C GLY A 400 -22.18 -3.68 -32.93
N SER A 401 -23.25 -4.42 -32.64
CA SER A 401 -24.54 -3.88 -32.19
C SER A 401 -24.70 -3.96 -30.67
N GLU A 402 -25.43 -3.02 -30.08
CA GLU A 402 -25.81 -3.06 -28.67
C GLU A 402 -27.13 -3.81 -28.49
N PHE A 403 -27.18 -4.72 -27.50
CA PHE A 403 -28.44 -5.32 -27.08
C PHE A 403 -29.13 -4.37 -26.10
N VAL A 404 -30.30 -3.86 -26.48
CA VAL A 404 -31.07 -2.92 -25.66
C VAL A 404 -32.43 -3.53 -25.34
N ALA A 405 -32.76 -3.64 -24.06
CA ALA A 405 -34.10 -3.91 -23.59
C ALA A 405 -34.47 -3.00 -22.41
N THR A 406 -35.77 -2.84 -22.21
CA THR A 406 -36.37 -2.15 -21.08
C THR A 406 -37.33 -3.10 -20.38
N ALA A 407 -37.39 -3.04 -19.06
CA ALA A 407 -38.31 -3.84 -18.27
C ALA A 407 -39.05 -2.98 -17.27
N GLY A 408 -40.28 -3.41 -16.96
CA GLY A 408 -41.14 -2.81 -15.98
C GLY A 408 -42.08 -3.84 -15.38
N LEU A 409 -42.64 -3.51 -14.23
CA LEU A 409 -43.65 -4.33 -13.58
C LEU A 409 -45.00 -4.11 -14.28
N GLN A 410 -45.58 -5.18 -14.82
CA GLN A 410 -46.91 -5.16 -15.42
C GLN A 410 -47.95 -4.79 -14.34
N LEU A 411 -48.86 -3.87 -14.65
CA LEU A 411 -49.95 -3.49 -13.74
C LEU A 411 -51.28 -4.10 -14.20
N PRO A 412 -52.12 -4.61 -13.28
CA PRO A 412 -52.00 -4.49 -11.82
C PRO A 412 -51.16 -5.59 -11.13
N ALA A 413 -50.78 -6.66 -11.83
CA ALA A 413 -50.24 -7.87 -11.19
C ALA A 413 -48.92 -7.65 -10.41
N GLY A 414 -48.09 -6.71 -10.85
CA GLY A 414 -46.81 -6.36 -10.25
C GLY A 414 -46.84 -5.13 -9.34
N ALA A 415 -48.00 -4.64 -8.90
CA ALA A 415 -48.12 -3.37 -8.16
C ALA A 415 -47.29 -3.30 -6.86
N GLU A 416 -47.16 -4.42 -6.15
CA GLU A 416 -46.38 -4.55 -4.90
C GLU A 416 -45.14 -5.45 -5.07
N GLY A 417 -44.82 -5.81 -6.32
CA GLY A 417 -43.67 -6.63 -6.64
C GLY A 417 -42.37 -5.84 -6.63
N SER A 418 -41.26 -6.58 -6.49
CA SER A 418 -39.91 -6.07 -6.74
C SER A 418 -39.15 -7.08 -7.57
N VAL A 419 -38.53 -6.64 -8.66
CA VAL A 419 -37.74 -7.51 -9.54
C VAL A 419 -36.37 -6.91 -9.82
N GLN A 420 -35.41 -7.79 -10.05
CA GLN A 420 -34.12 -7.46 -10.65
C GLN A 420 -34.04 -8.14 -12.01
N MET A 421 -33.41 -7.48 -12.98
CA MET A 421 -33.25 -8.01 -14.33
C MET A 421 -31.76 -8.18 -14.63
N GLN A 422 -31.42 -9.23 -15.38
CA GLN A 422 -30.07 -9.53 -15.84
C GLN A 422 -30.13 -10.04 -17.28
N VAL A 423 -29.06 -9.81 -18.03
CA VAL A 423 -28.83 -10.49 -19.31
C VAL A 423 -27.47 -11.13 -19.30
N LEU A 424 -27.44 -12.39 -19.70
CA LEU A 424 -26.29 -13.27 -19.60
C LEU A 424 -26.03 -13.90 -20.97
N THR A 425 -24.77 -14.21 -21.26
CA THR A 425 -24.35 -15.02 -22.42
C THR A 425 -24.37 -16.52 -22.12
N ALA A 426 -24.60 -16.91 -20.86
CA ALA A 426 -24.77 -18.28 -20.40
C ALA A 426 -26.00 -18.42 -19.48
N PRO A 427 -26.63 -19.61 -19.37
CA PRO A 427 -27.76 -19.81 -18.48
C PRO A 427 -27.40 -19.58 -16.99
N PRO A 428 -28.28 -18.99 -16.17
CA PRO A 428 -28.00 -18.75 -14.74
C PRO A 428 -28.06 -20.04 -13.90
N ASP A 429 -27.18 -20.14 -12.89
CA ASP A 429 -27.09 -21.31 -12.00
C ASP A 429 -28.31 -21.51 -11.09
N SER A 430 -29.02 -20.44 -10.71
CA SER A 430 -30.20 -20.49 -9.83
C SER A 430 -31.16 -19.31 -10.04
N LEU A 431 -32.46 -19.56 -9.85
CA LEU A 431 -33.54 -18.58 -9.96
C LEU A 431 -34.14 -18.15 -8.60
N THR A 432 -33.64 -18.70 -7.49
CA THR A 432 -34.31 -18.59 -6.17
C THR A 432 -33.62 -17.67 -5.16
N ALA A 433 -32.39 -17.21 -5.40
CA ALA A 433 -31.69 -16.31 -4.48
C ALA A 433 -30.78 -15.32 -5.23
N PRO A 434 -30.71 -14.04 -4.81
CA PRO A 434 -29.76 -13.10 -5.37
C PRO A 434 -28.34 -13.53 -4.96
N ALA A 435 -27.54 -13.99 -5.93
CA ALA A 435 -26.18 -14.47 -5.69
C ALA A 435 -25.16 -13.32 -5.58
N ALA A 436 -24.11 -13.54 -4.80
CA ALA A 436 -23.11 -12.53 -4.44
C ALA A 436 -21.69 -12.83 -5.03
N THR A 437 -21.20 -12.12 -6.07
CA THR A 437 -19.82 -12.19 -6.63
C THR A 437 -19.11 -10.85 -7.09
N THR A 438 -17.95 -10.42 -6.58
CA THR A 438 -17.32 -9.08 -6.80
C THR A 438 -17.14 -8.50 -8.24
N ALA A 439 -17.29 -7.17 -8.45
CA ALA A 439 -16.69 -6.37 -9.57
C ALA A 439 -16.57 -4.86 -9.24
N ARG A 440 -15.81 -4.04 -10.00
CA ARG A 440 -15.54 -2.57 -9.84
C ARG A 440 -16.38 -1.69 -10.80
N PRO A 441 -16.69 -0.40 -10.51
CA PRO A 441 -17.55 0.45 -11.36
C PRO A 441 -16.82 1.12 -12.54
N THR A 442 -17.54 1.30 -13.65
CA THR A 442 -17.24 2.27 -14.73
C THR A 442 -18.44 3.21 -14.96
N ASP A 443 -18.23 4.49 -14.67
CA ASP A 443 -18.76 5.68 -15.34
C ASP A 443 -20.28 5.90 -15.52
N GLY A 444 -21.09 5.53 -14.53
CA GLY A 444 -22.35 6.23 -14.22
C GLY A 444 -23.47 6.24 -15.29
N LYS A 445 -23.34 5.47 -16.37
CA LYS A 445 -24.34 5.36 -17.45
C LYS A 445 -24.74 3.91 -17.80
N ALA A 446 -24.31 2.92 -17.03
CA ALA A 446 -24.64 1.53 -17.31
C ALA A 446 -26.14 1.25 -17.07
N ARG A 447 -26.91 1.06 -18.15
CA ARG A 447 -28.29 0.55 -18.08
C ARG A 447 -28.38 -0.97 -18.02
N TRP A 448 -27.25 -1.69 -17.99
CA TRP A 448 -27.22 -3.15 -18.19
C TRP A 448 -26.22 -3.81 -17.25
N SER A 449 -26.63 -4.92 -16.62
CA SER A 449 -25.73 -5.82 -15.89
C SER A 449 -25.42 -7.02 -16.78
N ASP A 450 -24.16 -7.15 -17.16
CA ASP A 450 -23.53 -8.32 -17.81
C ASP A 450 -23.56 -9.59 -16.95
N GLY A 451 -24.14 -9.51 -15.76
CA GLY A 451 -24.54 -10.65 -14.91
C GLY A 451 -23.37 -11.48 -14.35
N GLU A 452 -22.14 -11.12 -14.66
CA GLU A 452 -20.93 -11.55 -13.97
C GLU A 452 -20.72 -10.67 -12.71
N GLY A 453 -21.60 -10.77 -11.70
CA GLY A 453 -21.33 -10.05 -10.44
C GLY A 453 -22.39 -9.99 -9.31
N GLN A 454 -21.95 -9.46 -8.17
CA GLN A 454 -22.44 -9.44 -6.78
C GLN A 454 -23.64 -8.54 -6.67
N ILE A 455 -24.37 -8.70 -5.58
CA ILE A 455 -25.27 -7.67 -5.07
C ILE A 455 -24.45 -6.39 -4.88
N ARG A 456 -24.79 -5.33 -5.63
CA ARG A 456 -24.21 -3.99 -5.54
C ARG A 456 -25.33 -2.94 -5.44
N PHE A 457 -25.02 -1.81 -4.82
CA PHE A 457 -25.94 -0.67 -4.63
C PHE A 457 -26.33 0.05 -5.94
N ASP A 458 -25.66 -0.27 -7.05
CA ASP A 458 -25.86 0.32 -8.38
C ASP A 458 -26.73 -0.55 -9.31
N ARG A 459 -27.23 -1.71 -8.86
CA ARG A 459 -28.24 -2.48 -9.60
C ARG A 459 -29.65 -1.98 -9.26
N PRO A 460 -30.42 -1.48 -10.23
CA PRO A 460 -31.74 -0.93 -9.95
C PRO A 460 -32.71 -2.05 -9.56
N ILE A 461 -33.27 -1.96 -8.34
CA ILE A 461 -34.45 -2.75 -7.97
C ILE A 461 -35.65 -2.03 -8.58
N LEU A 462 -36.36 -2.72 -9.48
CA LEU A 462 -37.57 -2.18 -10.08
C LEU A 462 -38.72 -2.35 -9.10
N VAL A 463 -39.31 -1.23 -8.71
CA VAL A 463 -40.52 -1.12 -7.87
C VAL A 463 -41.41 -0.02 -8.43
N GLN A 464 -42.70 -0.08 -8.14
CA GLN A 464 -43.62 0.99 -8.55
C GLN A 464 -43.36 2.28 -7.74
N PRO A 465 -43.35 3.48 -8.36
CA PRO A 465 -42.98 4.77 -7.75
C PRO A 465 -43.72 5.16 -6.46
N GLU A 466 -44.86 4.54 -6.15
CA GLU A 466 -45.69 4.82 -4.96
C GLU A 466 -46.08 3.54 -4.19
N SER A 467 -45.41 2.42 -4.44
CA SER A 467 -45.69 1.15 -3.76
C SER A 467 -45.22 1.12 -2.31
N ASN A 468 -45.86 0.28 -1.49
CA ASN A 468 -45.35 -0.01 -0.14
C ASN A 468 -43.97 -0.66 -0.19
N ALA A 469 -43.67 -1.43 -1.25
CA ALA A 469 -42.34 -1.97 -1.51
C ALA A 469 -41.26 -0.89 -1.59
N ARG A 470 -41.49 0.20 -2.34
CA ARG A 470 -40.55 1.33 -2.44
C ARG A 470 -40.33 2.03 -1.09
N ALA A 471 -41.42 2.26 -0.35
CA ALA A 471 -41.34 2.92 0.95
C ALA A 471 -40.52 2.11 1.97
N ARG A 472 -40.61 0.78 1.96
CA ARG A 472 -39.78 -0.11 2.79
C ARG A 472 -38.30 0.02 2.41
N LEU A 473 -37.97 -0.12 1.13
CA LEU A 473 -36.58 -0.05 0.65
C LEU A 473 -35.91 1.28 1.01
N LEU A 474 -36.59 2.41 0.78
CA LEU A 474 -36.02 3.73 1.10
C LEU A 474 -35.73 3.90 2.60
N ARG A 475 -36.64 3.42 3.47
CA ARG A 475 -36.45 3.48 4.93
C ARG A 475 -35.23 2.67 5.37
N ASP A 476 -35.04 1.49 4.78
CA ASP A 476 -33.91 0.63 5.12
C ASP A 476 -32.58 1.26 4.66
N PHE A 477 -32.56 1.88 3.47
CA PHE A 477 -31.40 2.64 2.99
C PHE A 477 -31.08 3.86 3.86
N ASP A 478 -32.08 4.63 4.27
CA ASP A 478 -31.87 5.76 5.16
C ASP A 478 -31.31 5.32 6.52
N THR A 479 -31.85 4.23 7.07
CA THR A 479 -31.35 3.63 8.32
C THR A 479 -29.88 3.20 8.17
N PHE A 480 -29.52 2.58 7.05
CA PHE A 480 -28.14 2.20 6.77
C PHE A 480 -27.20 3.41 6.64
N ARG A 481 -27.63 4.47 5.94
CA ARG A 481 -26.85 5.70 5.77
C ARG A 481 -26.53 6.38 7.10
N GLN A 482 -27.46 6.33 8.06
CA GLN A 482 -27.26 6.88 9.41
C GLN A 482 -26.15 6.18 10.21
N LEU A 483 -25.64 5.04 9.74
CA LEU A 483 -24.53 4.34 10.41
C LEU A 483 -23.15 4.93 10.06
N PHE A 484 -23.05 5.83 9.07
CA PHE A 484 -21.77 6.36 8.59
C PHE A 484 -21.66 7.87 8.80
N PRO A 485 -20.62 8.37 9.49
CA PRO A 485 -20.43 9.80 9.69
C PRO A 485 -20.16 10.53 8.37
N ALA A 486 -20.80 11.69 8.19
CA ALA A 486 -20.61 12.54 7.00
C ALA A 486 -19.14 12.95 6.79
N ALA A 487 -18.37 13.07 7.88
CA ALA A 487 -16.95 13.40 7.86
C ALA A 487 -16.07 12.39 7.11
N LEU A 488 -16.44 11.11 7.01
CA LEU A 488 -15.71 10.12 6.20
C LEU A 488 -15.73 10.46 4.70
N CYS A 489 -16.64 11.34 4.28
CA CYS A 489 -16.72 11.85 2.91
C CYS A 489 -15.86 13.10 2.68
N TYR A 490 -15.19 13.63 3.72
CA TYR A 490 -14.32 14.80 3.60
C TYR A 490 -12.85 14.40 3.77
N HIS A 491 -11.99 14.93 2.90
CA HIS A 491 -10.56 14.86 3.11
C HIS A 491 -10.20 15.73 4.32
N ARG A 492 -9.26 15.24 5.14
CA ARG A 492 -8.72 15.88 6.35
C ARG A 492 -8.78 17.42 6.28
N ILE A 493 -9.66 18.02 7.07
CA ILE A 493 -9.68 19.47 7.29
C ILE A 493 -8.56 19.76 8.29
N VAL A 494 -7.39 20.14 7.80
CA VAL A 494 -6.36 20.79 8.64
C VAL A 494 -6.75 22.26 8.69
N PRO A 495 -7.04 22.84 9.87
CA PRO A 495 -7.20 24.28 9.96
C PRO A 495 -5.90 24.93 9.49
N VAL A 496 -5.98 25.66 8.38
CA VAL A 496 -4.82 26.29 7.72
C VAL A 496 -4.39 27.56 8.48
N ASP A 497 -5.23 28.03 9.41
CA ASP A 497 -5.00 29.21 10.22
C ASP A 497 -5.66 29.07 11.61
N GLU A 498 -4.83 28.95 12.65
CA GLU A 498 -5.27 28.85 14.05
C GLU A 498 -5.96 30.13 14.55
N VAL A 499 -5.73 31.28 13.88
CA VAL A 499 -6.20 32.60 14.33
C VAL A 499 -7.70 32.82 14.02
N VAL A 500 -8.26 32.07 13.08
CA VAL A 500 -9.69 32.17 12.67
C VAL A 500 -10.50 30.90 12.92
N THR A 501 -9.96 29.96 13.72
CA THR A 501 -10.61 28.68 14.01
C THR A 501 -11.21 28.68 15.42
N LEU A 502 -12.54 28.69 15.54
CA LEU A 502 -13.23 28.61 16.85
C LEU A 502 -13.16 27.21 17.46
N THR A 503 -13.42 26.16 16.67
CA THR A 503 -13.51 24.79 17.22
C THR A 503 -12.15 24.13 17.21
N LEU A 504 -11.44 24.19 18.33
CA LEU A 504 -10.12 23.55 18.49
C LEU A 504 -10.22 22.01 18.60
N TYR A 505 -11.28 21.51 19.22
CA TYR A 505 -11.54 20.08 19.38
C TYR A 505 -13.01 19.79 19.05
N TYR A 506 -13.25 18.89 18.11
CA TYR A 506 -14.59 18.48 17.71
C TYR A 506 -14.76 16.97 17.95
N ARG A 507 -15.88 16.61 18.57
CA ARG A 507 -16.17 15.24 18.99
C ARG A 507 -17.13 14.56 18.00
N GLU A 508 -16.61 13.64 17.18
CA GLU A 508 -17.38 12.84 16.21
C GLU A 508 -17.40 11.33 16.51
N ASP A 509 -17.23 10.96 17.77
CA ASP A 509 -17.14 9.56 18.18
C ASP A 509 -18.51 8.88 18.39
N HIS A 510 -19.63 9.55 18.13
CA HIS A 510 -21.00 9.01 18.27
C HIS A 510 -21.14 7.63 17.60
N HIS A 511 -20.70 7.49 16.35
CA HIS A 511 -20.90 6.27 15.58
C HIS A 511 -20.06 5.12 16.16
N LEU A 512 -18.84 5.43 16.60
CA LEU A 512 -17.99 4.48 17.32
C LEU A 512 -18.69 4.01 18.61
N ARG A 513 -19.20 4.95 19.41
CA ARG A 513 -19.97 4.66 20.64
C ARG A 513 -21.18 3.77 20.38
N GLN A 514 -21.96 4.06 19.34
CA GLN A 514 -23.20 3.34 19.05
C GLN A 514 -22.96 1.93 18.51
N LEU A 515 -21.94 1.74 17.68
CA LEU A 515 -21.80 0.52 16.87
C LEU A 515 -20.74 -0.43 17.41
N MET A 516 -19.77 0.06 18.18
CA MET A 516 -18.55 -0.70 18.48
C MET A 516 -18.19 -0.76 19.95
N LEU A 517 -18.64 0.19 20.78
CA LEU A 517 -18.22 0.29 22.17
C LEU A 517 -19.28 -0.26 23.12
N SER A 518 -18.81 -0.93 24.18
CA SER A 518 -19.59 -1.25 25.37
C SER A 518 -19.82 -0.02 26.26
N ASP A 519 -20.75 -0.12 27.21
CA ASP A 519 -21.03 0.98 28.15
C ASP A 519 -19.79 1.40 28.96
N ASP A 520 -18.93 0.43 29.33
CA ASP A 520 -17.67 0.70 30.03
C ASP A 520 -16.67 1.45 29.15
N GLU A 521 -16.55 1.08 27.87
CA GLU A 521 -15.67 1.76 26.91
C GLU A 521 -16.20 3.15 26.56
N VAL A 522 -17.52 3.33 26.51
CA VAL A 522 -18.15 4.65 26.35
C VAL A 522 -17.85 5.54 27.55
N ALA A 523 -17.97 5.02 28.77
CA ALA A 523 -17.64 5.76 29.99
C ALA A 523 -16.17 6.16 30.03
N GLU A 524 -15.27 5.26 29.60
CA GLU A 524 -13.84 5.56 29.48
C GLU A 524 -13.57 6.64 28.42
N LEU A 525 -14.21 6.57 27.25
CA LEU A 525 -14.09 7.58 26.21
C LEU A 525 -14.60 8.95 26.67
N ASP A 526 -15.75 8.99 27.36
CA ASP A 526 -16.30 10.21 27.96
C ASP A 526 -15.32 10.81 28.99
N ARG A 527 -14.70 9.96 29.81
CA ARG A 527 -13.67 10.36 30.78
C ARG A 527 -12.44 10.94 30.08
N LEU A 528 -11.95 10.31 29.02
CA LEU A 528 -10.79 10.78 28.26
C LEU A 528 -11.05 12.13 27.57
N TRP A 529 -12.27 12.35 27.05
CA TRP A 529 -12.67 13.67 26.53
C TRP A 529 -12.69 14.73 27.63
N ALA A 530 -13.23 14.40 28.80
CA ALA A 530 -13.22 15.31 29.95
C ALA A 530 -11.80 15.65 30.39
N ASP A 531 -10.90 14.66 30.48
CA ASP A 531 -9.47 14.85 30.79
C ASP A 531 -8.82 15.76 29.75
N MET A 532 -9.04 15.51 28.47
CA MET A 532 -8.47 16.30 27.37
C MET A 532 -8.94 17.76 27.46
N HIS A 533 -10.24 18.01 27.61
CA HIS A 533 -10.79 19.37 27.75
C HIS A 533 -10.26 20.07 29.01
N PHE A 534 -10.08 19.33 30.10
CA PHE A 534 -9.55 19.88 31.34
C PHE A 534 -8.09 20.30 31.22
N VAL A 535 -7.26 19.41 30.68
CA VAL A 535 -5.83 19.66 30.48
C VAL A 535 -5.60 20.75 29.43
N SER A 536 -6.36 20.73 28.33
CA SER A 536 -6.21 21.71 27.24
C SER A 536 -6.77 23.09 27.59
N ARG A 537 -7.59 23.20 28.64
CA ARG A 537 -8.31 24.43 29.02
C ARG A 537 -9.11 25.00 27.87
N SER A 538 -9.70 24.13 27.03
CA SER A 538 -10.31 24.55 25.76
C SER A 538 -11.41 25.59 25.94
N ALA A 539 -12.17 25.52 27.04
CA ALA A 539 -13.22 26.49 27.35
C ALA A 539 -12.66 27.91 27.58
N LEU A 540 -11.45 28.05 28.12
CA LEU A 540 -10.79 29.35 28.27
C LEU A 540 -10.17 29.81 26.96
N ALA A 541 -9.47 28.92 26.25
CA ALA A 541 -8.87 29.23 24.96
C ALA A 541 -9.92 29.69 23.93
N LEU A 542 -11.15 29.15 24.01
CA LEU A 542 -12.26 29.54 23.16
C LEU A 542 -12.71 30.99 23.39
N VAL A 543 -12.56 31.53 24.60
CA VAL A 543 -12.82 32.95 24.88
C VAL A 543 -11.85 33.83 24.09
N ASP A 544 -10.56 33.49 24.13
CA ASP A 544 -9.51 34.23 23.43
C ASP A 544 -9.67 34.10 21.90
N ALA A 545 -9.92 32.88 21.41
CA ALA A 545 -10.17 32.62 19.99
C ALA A 545 -11.42 33.35 19.47
N TYR A 546 -12.48 33.42 20.28
CA TYR A 546 -13.68 34.20 19.94
C TYR A 546 -13.38 35.69 19.82
N GLU A 547 -12.67 36.28 20.78
CA GLU A 547 -12.32 37.70 20.73
C GLU A 547 -11.38 38.01 19.54
N GLN A 548 -10.44 37.12 19.22
CA GLN A 548 -9.59 37.25 18.03
C GLN A 548 -10.43 37.18 16.74
N LEU A 549 -11.24 36.14 16.55
CA LEU A 549 -12.08 35.99 15.37
C LEU A 549 -13.02 37.19 15.20
N TRP A 550 -13.62 37.65 16.31
CA TRP A 550 -14.47 38.83 16.32
C TRP A 550 -13.72 40.08 15.83
N GLN A 551 -12.48 40.31 16.30
CA GLN A 551 -11.65 41.42 15.85
C GLN A 551 -11.22 41.29 14.39
N PHE A 552 -10.83 40.10 13.93
CA PHE A 552 -10.47 39.87 12.53
C PHE A 552 -11.65 40.09 11.58
N ALA A 553 -12.85 39.62 11.97
CA ALA A 553 -14.06 39.82 11.18
C ALA A 553 -14.35 41.30 10.91
N THR A 554 -13.97 42.22 11.81
CA THR A 554 -14.15 43.68 11.58
C THR A 554 -13.43 44.23 10.35
N GLN A 555 -12.46 43.49 9.80
CA GLN A 555 -11.66 43.93 8.65
C GLN A 555 -12.36 43.63 7.31
N ASP A 556 -13.03 42.47 7.19
CA ASP A 556 -13.55 41.94 5.92
C ASP A 556 -15.03 41.49 5.97
N ALA A 557 -15.70 41.54 7.13
CA ALA A 557 -17.08 41.06 7.34
C ALA A 557 -17.83 41.81 8.48
N ASP A 558 -19.12 41.49 8.69
CA ASP A 558 -19.87 41.97 9.86
C ASP A 558 -19.65 41.00 11.05
N PRO A 559 -18.96 41.42 12.12
CA PRO A 559 -18.70 40.55 13.27
C PRO A 559 -19.98 40.15 14.00
N SER A 560 -21.10 40.88 13.86
CA SER A 560 -22.37 40.60 14.55
C SER A 560 -22.90 39.18 14.32
N ALA A 561 -22.49 38.54 13.21
CA ALA A 561 -22.77 37.14 12.92
C ALA A 561 -22.32 36.17 14.05
N PHE A 562 -21.30 36.53 14.83
CA PHE A 562 -20.75 35.67 15.89
C PHE A 562 -21.33 36.00 17.29
N THR A 563 -22.07 37.10 17.47
CA THR A 563 -22.54 37.56 18.80
C THR A 563 -23.35 36.50 19.56
N PRO A 564 -24.23 35.72 18.91
CA PRO A 564 -25.01 34.69 19.61
C PRO A 564 -24.16 33.63 20.33
N MET A 565 -22.89 33.46 19.93
CA MET A 565 -21.99 32.46 20.53
C MET A 565 -21.36 32.94 21.85
N ARG A 566 -21.27 34.26 22.08
CA ARG A 566 -20.48 34.85 23.18
C ARG A 566 -20.95 34.40 24.56
N GLU A 567 -22.27 34.40 24.79
CA GLU A 567 -22.83 34.07 26.11
C GLU A 567 -22.54 32.62 26.50
N GLY A 568 -22.70 31.68 25.56
CA GLY A 568 -22.38 30.27 25.77
C GLY A 568 -20.90 30.06 26.10
N ILE A 569 -20.01 30.68 25.31
CA ILE A 569 -18.56 30.59 25.51
C ILE A 569 -18.14 31.12 26.89
N LEU A 570 -18.67 32.28 27.31
CA LEU A 570 -18.37 32.85 28.62
C LEU A 570 -18.92 32.01 29.78
N LYS A 571 -20.11 31.41 29.61
CA LYS A 571 -20.70 30.51 30.59
C LYS A 571 -19.87 29.24 30.76
N ASP A 572 -19.46 28.62 29.66
CA ASP A 572 -18.63 27.42 29.68
C ASP A 572 -17.25 27.70 30.30
N ALA A 573 -16.67 28.86 30.02
CA ALA A 573 -15.44 29.31 30.66
C ALA A 573 -15.59 29.48 32.18
N GLU A 574 -16.72 29.97 32.69
CA GLU A 574 -16.94 30.10 34.13
C GLU A 574 -17.19 28.73 34.80
N LEU A 575 -17.97 27.86 34.18
CA LEU A 575 -18.12 26.47 34.63
C LEU A 575 -16.77 25.76 34.71
N PHE A 576 -15.90 25.98 33.73
CA PHE A 576 -14.55 25.45 33.75
C PHE A 576 -13.70 26.00 34.90
N ARG A 577 -13.77 27.31 35.18
CA ARG A 577 -13.08 27.90 36.35
C ARG A 577 -13.58 27.33 37.66
N GLU A 578 -14.88 27.04 37.78
CA GLU A 578 -15.44 26.37 38.94
C GLU A 578 -14.90 24.93 39.09
N GLN A 579 -14.85 24.18 37.99
CA GLN A 579 -14.24 22.85 37.97
C GLN A 579 -12.77 22.89 38.40
N GLN A 580 -11.98 23.86 37.92
CA GLN A 580 -10.60 24.05 38.35
C GLN A 580 -10.48 24.28 39.87
N ARG A 581 -11.35 25.13 40.44
CA ARG A 581 -11.40 25.38 41.90
C ARG A 581 -11.74 24.10 42.68
N ASN A 582 -12.71 23.33 42.20
CA ASN A 582 -13.12 22.07 42.84
C ASN A 582 -12.04 20.97 42.75
N ALA A 583 -11.20 21.00 41.72
CA ALA A 583 -10.09 20.07 41.55
C ALA A 583 -8.90 20.35 42.48
N GLU A 584 -8.71 21.60 42.94
CA GLU A 584 -7.55 21.98 43.73
C GLU A 584 -7.29 21.11 44.99
N PRO A 585 -8.28 20.85 45.88
CA PRO A 585 -8.05 20.00 47.04
C PRO A 585 -7.74 18.54 46.67
N ILE A 586 -8.30 18.04 45.56
CA ILE A 586 -8.05 16.69 45.05
C ILE A 586 -6.60 16.57 44.57
N HIS A 587 -6.11 17.56 43.83
CA HIS A 587 -4.70 17.58 43.39
C HIS A 587 -3.73 17.66 44.57
N LEU A 588 -4.04 18.47 45.59
CA LEU A 588 -3.22 18.53 46.81
C LEU A 588 -3.16 17.15 47.50
N GLN A 589 -4.31 16.50 47.67
CA GLN A 589 -4.34 15.15 48.25
C GLN A 589 -3.56 14.15 47.39
N ALA A 590 -3.68 14.21 46.07
CA ALA A 590 -2.91 13.35 45.16
C ALA A 590 -1.40 13.53 45.31
N VAL A 591 -0.92 14.76 45.56
CA VAL A 591 0.51 15.00 45.87
C VAL A 591 0.91 14.37 47.20
N LEU A 592 0.05 14.42 48.22
CA LEU A 592 0.30 13.74 49.51
C LEU A 592 0.38 12.21 49.31
N ASP A 593 -0.49 11.64 48.50
CA ASP A 593 -0.48 10.20 48.18
C ASP A 593 0.74 9.81 47.32
N ILE A 594 1.23 10.72 46.47
CA ILE A 594 2.51 10.57 45.77
C ILE A 594 3.66 10.59 46.79
N ALA A 595 3.66 11.53 47.73
CA ALA A 595 4.71 11.64 48.74
C ALA A 595 4.78 10.39 49.65
N ASP A 596 3.63 9.86 50.08
CA ASP A 596 3.52 8.62 50.85
C ASP A 596 4.19 7.43 50.12
N ARG A 597 3.91 7.29 48.81
CA ARG A 597 4.54 6.26 47.97
C ARG A 597 6.02 6.54 47.69
N ALA A 598 6.37 7.78 47.38
CA ALA A 598 7.73 8.20 47.02
C ALA A 598 8.70 8.02 48.19
N TRP A 599 8.23 8.26 49.41
CA TRP A 599 9.02 8.07 50.63
C TRP A 599 8.93 6.66 51.20
N ARG A 600 8.18 5.76 50.52
CA ARG A 600 8.11 4.31 50.76
C ARG A 600 7.58 3.91 52.15
N ARG A 601 6.94 4.84 52.83
CA ARG A 601 6.29 4.67 54.13
C ARG A 601 5.18 5.69 54.27
N HIS A 602 4.28 5.44 55.23
CA HIS A 602 3.28 6.42 55.56
C HIS A 602 3.90 7.76 55.99
N LEU A 603 3.34 8.86 55.44
CA LEU A 603 3.68 10.19 55.92
C LEU A 603 3.18 10.34 57.35
N THR A 604 4.05 10.89 58.21
CA THR A 604 3.67 11.34 59.54
C THR A 604 2.70 12.52 59.44
N GLU A 605 1.93 12.78 60.49
CA GLU A 605 1.01 13.91 60.54
C GLU A 605 1.74 15.24 60.34
N THR A 606 2.93 15.39 60.95
CA THR A 606 3.81 16.55 60.76
C THR A 606 4.21 16.74 59.30
N GLU A 607 4.62 15.68 58.61
CA GLU A 607 5.02 15.75 57.20
C GLU A 607 3.85 16.12 56.28
N ARG A 608 2.66 15.57 56.52
CA ARG A 608 1.44 15.97 55.78
C ARG A 608 1.15 17.45 55.99
N ASN A 609 1.16 17.90 57.24
CA ASN A 609 0.88 19.30 57.59
C ASN A 609 1.93 20.27 57.02
N GLN A 610 3.20 19.88 56.95
CA GLN A 610 4.26 20.68 56.32
C GLN A 610 4.04 20.84 54.81
N LEU A 611 3.69 19.76 54.10
CA LEU A 611 3.39 19.83 52.66
C LEU A 611 2.14 20.66 52.38
N SER A 612 1.08 20.47 53.15
CA SER A 612 -0.15 21.28 53.01
C SER A 612 0.06 22.74 53.36
N SER A 613 0.83 23.05 54.41
CA SER A 613 1.19 24.43 54.77
C SER A 613 2.04 25.09 53.70
N LEU A 614 3.00 24.36 53.09
CA LEU A 614 3.80 24.87 51.98
C LEU A 614 2.92 25.23 50.77
N TYR A 615 1.93 24.41 50.44
CA TYR A 615 0.97 24.72 49.39
C TYR A 615 0.23 26.05 49.67
N GLN A 616 -0.30 26.20 50.89
CA GLN A 616 -1.02 27.41 51.30
C GLN A 616 -0.13 28.65 51.24
N GLN A 617 1.12 28.53 51.71
CA GLN A 617 2.11 29.59 51.63
C GLN A 617 2.36 30.03 50.18
N LEU A 618 2.63 29.07 49.28
CA LEU A 618 2.88 29.36 47.85
C LEU A 618 1.68 30.08 47.20
N ARG A 619 0.44 29.66 47.53
CA ARG A 619 -0.78 30.36 47.07
C ARG A 619 -0.88 31.78 47.63
N SER A 620 -0.51 32.01 48.89
CA SER A 620 -0.52 33.34 49.52
C SER A 620 0.54 34.29 48.93
N GLU A 621 1.64 33.75 48.41
CA GLU A 621 2.70 34.48 47.72
C GLU A 621 2.36 34.80 46.25
N GLY A 622 1.16 34.42 45.79
CA GLY A 622 0.63 34.77 44.47
C GLY A 622 0.91 33.74 43.37
N LEU A 623 1.46 32.56 43.69
CA LEU A 623 1.55 31.47 42.70
C LEU A 623 0.15 30.90 42.44
N ASP A 624 -0.09 30.53 41.18
CA ASP A 624 -1.29 29.79 40.81
C ASP A 624 -1.25 28.34 41.33
N HIS A 625 -2.38 27.65 41.18
CA HIS A 625 -2.53 26.27 41.63
C HIS A 625 -1.47 25.33 41.04
N GLU A 626 -1.29 25.39 39.71
CA GLU A 626 -0.43 24.45 38.99
C GLU A 626 1.05 24.65 39.34
N ALA A 627 1.52 25.90 39.39
CA ALA A 627 2.86 26.22 39.81
C ALA A 627 3.12 25.78 41.26
N SER A 628 2.12 25.92 42.14
CA SER A 628 2.20 25.48 43.54
C SER A 628 2.30 23.95 43.65
N ILE A 629 1.44 23.20 42.93
CA ILE A 629 1.51 21.74 42.87
C ILE A 629 2.87 21.27 42.31
N ARG A 630 3.37 21.92 41.25
CA ARG A 630 4.68 21.61 40.67
C ARG A 630 5.80 21.81 41.70
N LYS A 631 5.76 22.88 42.48
CA LYS A 631 6.72 23.15 43.57
C LYS A 631 6.62 22.12 44.70
N LEU A 632 5.42 21.66 45.06
CA LEU A 632 5.26 20.56 46.02
C LEU A 632 5.88 19.26 45.50
N LEU A 633 5.64 18.89 44.24
CA LEU A 633 6.25 17.71 43.64
C LEU A 633 7.79 17.80 43.68
N VAL A 634 8.35 18.98 43.37
CA VAL A 634 9.79 19.22 43.54
C VAL A 634 10.21 18.98 44.99
N ARG A 635 9.50 19.53 45.98
CA ARG A 635 9.80 19.31 47.41
C ARG A 635 9.79 17.82 47.78
N VAL A 636 8.85 17.06 47.24
CA VAL A 636 8.76 15.60 47.44
C VAL A 636 9.97 14.88 46.85
N PHE A 637 10.37 15.20 45.62
CA PHE A 637 11.46 14.50 44.91
C PHE A 637 12.87 14.95 45.31
N VAL A 638 13.05 16.14 45.89
CA VAL A 638 14.35 16.57 46.43
C VAL A 638 14.51 16.21 47.92
N SER A 639 13.50 15.60 48.53
CA SER A 639 13.56 15.17 49.93
C SER A 639 14.60 14.06 50.12
N PRO A 640 15.39 14.07 51.21
CA PRO A 640 16.26 12.94 51.56
C PRO A 640 15.51 11.61 51.63
N ALA A 641 14.24 11.63 52.05
CA ALA A 641 13.39 10.43 52.12
C ALA A 641 13.09 9.81 50.74
N PHE A 642 13.19 10.58 49.65
CA PHE A 642 13.09 10.07 48.28
C PHE A 642 14.45 9.68 47.72
N LEU A 643 15.46 10.56 47.84
CA LEU A 643 16.79 10.39 47.25
C LEU A 643 17.58 9.23 47.88
N PHE A 644 17.36 8.95 49.16
CA PHE A 644 18.06 7.91 49.89
C PHE A 644 17.08 6.88 50.46
N ARG A 645 17.55 5.63 50.59
CA ARG A 645 16.88 4.58 51.38
C ARG A 645 17.50 4.60 52.77
N THR A 646 17.10 5.58 53.58
CA THR A 646 17.58 5.73 54.95
C THR A 646 16.88 4.73 55.86
N GLU A 647 17.64 4.21 56.81
CA GLU A 647 17.15 3.25 57.81
C GLU A 647 17.45 3.82 59.19
N GLN A 648 16.54 3.61 60.14
CA GLN A 648 16.72 4.07 61.50
C GLN A 648 17.73 3.20 62.25
N VAL A 649 18.92 3.76 62.45
CA VAL A 649 19.98 3.14 63.24
C VAL A 649 19.63 3.23 64.72
N GLN A 650 19.53 2.08 65.39
CA GLN A 650 19.37 2.02 66.84
C GLN A 650 20.66 2.40 67.57
N THR A 651 20.54 2.96 68.77
CA THR A 651 21.70 3.37 69.58
C THR A 651 22.47 2.16 70.14
N GLY A 652 23.80 2.24 70.13
CA GLY A 652 24.71 1.24 70.69
C GLY A 652 25.43 0.38 69.63
N THR A 653 26.25 -0.56 70.08
CA THR A 653 27.15 -1.36 69.20
C THR A 653 26.50 -2.60 68.58
N ARG A 654 25.31 -3.02 69.02
CA ARG A 654 24.68 -4.29 68.59
C ARG A 654 23.85 -4.10 67.31
N PRO A 655 23.81 -5.11 66.43
CA PRO A 655 22.85 -5.13 65.33
C PRO A 655 21.40 -5.15 65.86
N ALA A 656 20.52 -4.41 65.21
CA ALA A 656 19.09 -4.36 65.52
C ALA A 656 18.27 -4.65 64.26
N SER A 657 17.08 -5.21 64.43
CA SER A 657 16.16 -5.46 63.31
C SER A 657 15.73 -4.16 62.66
N VAL A 658 15.69 -4.15 61.33
CA VAL A 658 15.06 -3.03 60.60
C VAL A 658 13.54 -3.02 60.84
N SER A 659 12.91 -1.86 60.67
CA SER A 659 11.45 -1.74 60.69
C SER A 659 10.81 -2.55 59.55
N ALA A 660 9.54 -2.93 59.69
CA ALA A 660 8.84 -3.66 58.64
C ALA A 660 8.76 -2.87 57.30
N PRO A 661 8.52 -1.53 57.29
CA PRO A 661 8.59 -0.73 56.06
C PRO A 661 10.00 -0.68 55.43
N GLU A 662 11.05 -0.64 56.24
CA GLU A 662 12.44 -0.72 55.75
C GLU A 662 12.72 -2.11 55.16
N LEU A 663 12.24 -3.19 55.78
CA LEU A 663 12.37 -4.55 55.25
C LEU A 663 11.62 -4.72 53.92
N ALA A 664 10.41 -4.17 53.81
CA ALA A 664 9.65 -4.11 52.55
C ALA A 664 10.42 -3.34 51.47
N SER A 665 11.07 -2.23 51.85
CA SER A 665 11.92 -1.44 50.95
C SER A 665 13.16 -2.23 50.52
N ARG A 666 13.85 -2.94 51.42
CA ARG A 666 14.97 -3.81 51.07
C ARG A 666 14.54 -4.91 50.08
N LEU A 667 13.44 -5.61 50.36
CA LEU A 667 12.94 -6.70 49.53
C LEU A 667 12.50 -6.23 48.13
N SER A 668 11.76 -5.13 48.05
CA SER A 668 11.28 -4.55 46.79
C SER A 668 12.41 -4.04 45.91
N TYR A 669 13.43 -3.39 46.47
CA TYR A 669 14.58 -2.97 45.67
C TYR A 669 15.53 -4.11 45.32
N PHE A 670 15.61 -5.15 46.15
CA PHE A 670 16.38 -6.34 45.81
C PHE A 670 15.77 -7.10 44.62
N LEU A 671 14.44 -7.25 44.55
CA LEU A 671 13.79 -8.06 43.52
C LEU A 671 13.25 -7.24 42.33
N TRP A 672 12.83 -6.01 42.55
CA TRP A 672 12.14 -5.19 41.53
C TRP A 672 12.82 -3.85 41.26
N SER A 673 13.94 -3.52 41.92
CA SER A 673 14.62 -2.22 41.79
C SER A 673 13.64 -1.03 41.90
N SER A 674 12.61 -1.16 42.74
CA SER A 674 11.49 -0.22 42.79
C SER A 674 10.78 -0.28 44.13
N LEU A 675 9.81 0.61 44.33
CA LEU A 675 9.05 0.75 45.57
C LEU A 675 8.19 -0.49 45.89
N PRO A 676 7.93 -0.76 47.18
CA PRO A 676 7.07 -1.85 47.59
C PRO A 676 5.64 -1.63 47.09
N ASP A 677 5.01 -2.70 46.60
CA ASP A 677 3.63 -2.65 46.16
C ASP A 677 2.65 -2.62 47.33
N GLN A 678 1.36 -2.42 47.03
CA GLN A 678 0.35 -2.26 48.07
C GLN A 678 0.26 -3.49 48.99
N THR A 679 0.33 -4.70 48.44
CA THR A 679 0.35 -5.93 49.25
C THR A 679 1.54 -5.98 50.18
N LEU A 680 2.76 -5.73 49.69
CA LEU A 680 3.95 -5.75 50.55
C LEU A 680 3.91 -4.64 51.62
N ARG A 681 3.37 -3.46 51.29
CA ARG A 681 3.14 -2.39 52.26
C ARG A 681 2.14 -2.82 53.34
N GLN A 682 0.99 -3.37 52.97
CA GLN A 682 -0.03 -3.84 53.93
C GLN A 682 0.52 -4.90 54.90
N VAL A 683 1.29 -5.86 54.39
CA VAL A 683 1.94 -6.88 55.22
C VAL A 683 2.96 -6.23 56.17
N ALA A 684 3.73 -5.25 55.67
CA ALA A 684 4.66 -4.48 56.51
C ALA A 684 3.95 -3.65 57.58
N ASP A 685 2.83 -3.01 57.25
CA ASP A 685 2.02 -2.20 58.18
C ASP A 685 1.40 -3.06 59.29
N SER A 686 1.11 -4.33 58.99
CA SER A 686 0.65 -5.32 59.99
C SER A 686 1.78 -5.96 60.83
N ASP A 687 3.04 -5.58 60.58
CA ASP A 687 4.27 -6.11 61.20
C ASP A 687 4.50 -7.63 61.03
N THR A 688 3.67 -8.32 60.22
CA THR A 688 3.81 -9.75 59.93
C THR A 688 4.94 -10.06 58.94
N LEU A 689 5.40 -9.07 58.17
CA LEU A 689 6.51 -9.21 57.22
C LEU A 689 7.81 -9.67 57.88
N ARG A 690 7.94 -9.57 59.21
CA ARG A 690 9.12 -10.06 59.93
C ARG A 690 9.09 -11.55 60.18
N GLN A 691 7.98 -12.24 59.93
CA GLN A 691 7.87 -13.68 60.10
C GLN A 691 8.50 -14.41 58.90
N ASP A 692 9.24 -15.48 59.15
CA ASP A 692 9.99 -16.19 58.11
C ASP A 692 9.07 -16.75 57.01
N ASP A 693 7.91 -17.29 57.38
CA ASP A 693 6.95 -17.85 56.40
C ASP A 693 6.32 -16.76 55.53
N GLU A 694 6.02 -15.59 56.10
CA GLU A 694 5.51 -14.45 55.33
C GLU A 694 6.59 -13.90 54.39
N LEU A 695 7.85 -13.81 54.82
CA LEU A 695 8.97 -13.43 53.94
C LEU A 695 9.12 -14.39 52.77
N ARG A 696 9.03 -15.70 53.01
CA ARG A 696 9.09 -16.72 51.94
C ARG A 696 7.91 -16.57 50.98
N ALA A 697 6.71 -16.32 51.49
CA ALA A 697 5.51 -16.10 50.68
C ALA A 697 5.67 -14.85 49.78
N GLN A 698 6.13 -13.73 50.35
CA GLN A 698 6.38 -12.51 49.59
C GLN A 698 7.52 -12.67 48.58
N LEU A 699 8.62 -13.32 48.94
CA LEU A 699 9.72 -13.65 48.00
C LEU A 699 9.19 -14.45 46.80
N THR A 700 8.42 -15.51 47.06
CA THR A 700 7.86 -16.38 46.01
C THR A 700 6.93 -15.60 45.09
N ARG A 701 6.01 -14.81 45.66
CA ARG A 701 5.09 -13.94 44.92
C ARG A 701 5.85 -12.95 44.05
N MET A 702 6.82 -12.25 44.63
CA MET A 702 7.54 -11.17 43.95
C MET A 702 8.48 -11.68 42.86
N ARG A 703 9.03 -12.88 43.02
CA ARG A 703 9.84 -13.55 42.00
C ARG A 703 9.00 -13.96 40.78
N ALA A 704 7.74 -14.35 41.00
CA ALA A 704 6.83 -14.73 39.92
C ALA A 704 6.26 -13.52 39.13
N ASP A 705 6.33 -12.32 39.72
CA ASP A 705 5.83 -11.06 39.16
C ASP A 705 6.70 -10.58 37.99
N PRO A 706 6.12 -10.08 36.88
CA PRO A 706 6.87 -9.55 35.73
C PRO A 706 7.91 -8.46 36.07
N ARG A 707 7.74 -7.75 37.19
CA ARG A 707 8.72 -6.74 37.64
C ARG A 707 10.09 -7.35 38.00
N ILE A 708 10.20 -8.66 38.19
CA ILE A 708 11.48 -9.37 38.41
C ILE A 708 12.48 -9.15 37.28
N ARG A 709 11.99 -8.83 36.07
CA ARG A 709 12.78 -8.38 34.93
C ARG A 709 13.74 -7.24 35.27
N ARG A 710 13.37 -6.36 36.20
CA ARG A 710 14.25 -5.27 36.65
C ARG A 710 15.48 -5.78 37.38
N MET A 711 15.38 -6.88 38.14
CA MET A 711 16.56 -7.52 38.73
C MET A 711 17.42 -8.21 37.66
N ALA A 712 16.82 -8.79 36.61
CA ALA A 712 17.57 -9.32 35.47
C ALA A 712 18.46 -8.23 34.83
N ILE A 713 17.94 -7.01 34.70
CA ILE A 713 18.69 -5.84 34.18
C ILE A 713 19.70 -5.30 35.21
N GLU A 714 19.22 -4.89 36.39
CA GLU A 714 20.01 -4.12 37.36
C GLU A 714 21.04 -4.97 38.11
N PHE A 715 20.78 -6.26 38.29
CA PHE A 715 21.78 -7.18 38.83
C PHE A 715 22.44 -8.00 37.72
N GLY A 716 21.64 -8.73 36.93
CA GLY A 716 22.17 -9.71 35.98
C GLY A 716 23.01 -9.06 34.86
N CYS A 717 22.42 -8.14 34.10
CA CYS A 717 23.12 -7.44 33.02
C CYS A 717 24.29 -6.59 33.56
N GLN A 718 24.14 -5.95 34.73
CA GLN A 718 25.24 -5.22 35.35
C GLN A 718 26.40 -6.14 35.75
N TRP A 719 26.12 -7.29 36.36
CA TRP A 719 27.16 -8.27 36.73
C TRP A 719 27.91 -8.78 35.50
N LEU A 720 27.19 -9.03 34.40
CA LEU A 720 27.78 -9.46 33.13
C LEU A 720 28.44 -8.31 32.33
N HIS A 721 28.37 -7.06 32.84
CA HIS A 721 28.86 -5.84 32.19
C HIS A 721 28.12 -5.42 30.91
N ILE A 722 26.89 -5.89 30.71
CA ILE A 722 26.06 -5.64 29.52
C ILE A 722 24.83 -4.78 29.84
N ARG A 723 24.78 -4.09 30.99
CA ARG A 723 23.71 -3.11 31.25
C ARG A 723 23.80 -1.97 30.22
N ASP A 724 22.66 -1.57 29.69
CA ASP A 724 22.52 -0.55 28.62
C ASP A 724 23.23 -0.95 27.31
N PHE A 725 23.32 -2.26 27.01
CA PHE A 725 24.02 -2.76 25.82
C PHE A 725 23.38 -2.32 24.50
N ASP A 726 22.07 -2.06 24.48
CA ASP A 726 21.35 -1.48 23.36
C ASP A 726 21.87 -0.08 22.95
N GLN A 727 22.59 0.60 23.85
CA GLN A 727 23.23 1.89 23.59
C GLN A 727 24.68 1.76 23.11
N LEU A 728 25.25 0.55 23.04
CA LEU A 728 26.65 0.34 22.65
C LEU A 728 26.87 0.74 21.18
N ASP A 729 27.67 1.77 20.91
CA ASP A 729 27.97 2.32 19.58
C ASP A 729 29.45 2.18 19.19
N GLU A 730 30.25 1.51 20.03
CA GLU A 730 31.70 1.36 19.86
C GLU A 730 32.11 0.39 18.72
N LYS A 731 31.17 -0.31 18.08
CA LYS A 731 31.48 -1.31 17.03
C LYS A 731 31.63 -0.65 15.67
N SER A 732 32.63 -1.08 14.90
CA SER A 732 32.89 -0.54 13.57
C SER A 732 31.70 -0.80 12.64
N THR A 733 31.10 0.28 12.15
CA THR A 733 29.98 0.23 11.18
C THR A 733 30.44 -0.23 9.80
N GLU A 734 31.73 -0.12 9.49
CA GLU A 734 32.32 -0.66 8.26
C GLU A 734 32.45 -2.19 8.33
N ALA A 735 32.94 -2.72 9.46
CA ALA A 735 33.14 -4.15 9.63
C ALA A 735 31.86 -4.92 10.00
N TYR A 736 30.93 -4.27 10.72
CA TYR A 736 29.71 -4.87 11.26
C TYR A 736 28.50 -3.94 11.08
N PRO A 737 28.10 -3.62 9.83
CA PRO A 737 26.99 -2.69 9.55
C PRO A 737 25.66 -3.10 10.20
N GLU A 738 25.43 -4.40 10.37
CA GLU A 738 24.23 -4.96 11.00
C GLU A 738 24.15 -4.78 12.53
N PHE A 739 25.26 -4.42 13.20
CA PHE A 739 25.31 -4.40 14.66
C PHE A 739 24.34 -3.37 15.27
N ALA A 740 24.20 -2.20 14.63
CA ALA A 740 23.32 -1.14 15.12
C ALA A 740 21.85 -1.57 15.21
N GLU A 741 21.41 -2.42 14.28
CA GLU A 741 20.05 -2.97 14.26
C GLU A 741 19.90 -4.19 15.19
N LEU A 742 20.97 -4.96 15.40
CA LEU A 742 20.94 -6.18 16.22
C LEU A 742 21.16 -5.96 17.72
N ARG A 743 21.86 -4.90 18.14
CA ARG A 743 22.28 -4.70 19.54
C ARG A 743 21.12 -4.68 20.53
N GLY A 744 19.96 -4.13 20.12
CA GLY A 744 18.73 -4.18 20.93
C GLY A 744 18.22 -5.61 21.12
N ASP A 745 18.23 -6.42 20.05
CA ASP A 745 17.79 -7.81 20.11
C ASP A 745 18.73 -8.68 20.96
N MET A 746 20.04 -8.46 20.85
CA MET A 746 21.06 -9.14 21.67
C MET A 746 20.92 -8.82 23.15
N TYR A 747 20.57 -7.57 23.47
CA TYR A 747 20.33 -7.16 24.85
C TYR A 747 19.06 -7.83 25.40
N GLU A 748 17.98 -7.82 24.62
CA GLU A 748 16.72 -8.44 25.00
C GLU A 748 16.85 -9.95 25.24
N GLU A 749 17.60 -10.68 24.40
CA GLU A 749 17.95 -12.09 24.63
C GLU A 749 18.52 -12.30 26.04
N SER A 750 19.48 -11.46 26.42
CA SER A 750 20.20 -11.57 27.68
C SER A 750 19.26 -11.31 28.87
N ILE A 751 18.39 -10.30 28.74
CA ILE A 751 17.40 -9.97 29.77
C ILE A 751 16.39 -11.10 29.93
N LEU A 752 15.83 -11.63 28.84
CA LEU A 752 14.86 -12.73 28.88
C LEU A 752 15.46 -14.01 29.47
N PHE A 753 16.71 -14.31 29.15
CA PHE A 753 17.43 -15.45 29.71
C PHE A 753 17.61 -15.33 31.24
N LEU A 754 18.04 -14.16 31.70
CA LEU A 754 18.22 -13.87 33.12
C LEU A 754 16.87 -13.78 33.86
N GLU A 755 15.83 -13.28 33.19
CA GLU A 755 14.46 -13.26 33.69
C GLU A 755 13.92 -14.68 33.89
N ASP A 756 14.13 -15.59 32.93
CA ASP A 756 13.75 -17.01 33.08
C ASP A 756 14.51 -17.67 34.23
N LEU A 757 15.81 -17.42 34.36
CA LEU A 757 16.62 -17.91 35.47
C LEU A 757 15.97 -17.55 36.82
N LEU A 758 15.64 -16.27 37.01
CA LEU A 758 15.04 -15.74 38.25
C LEU A 758 13.61 -16.24 38.44
N ARG A 759 12.75 -16.07 37.44
CA ARG A 759 11.30 -16.29 37.54
C ARG A 759 10.95 -17.78 37.67
N ASN A 760 11.63 -18.64 36.92
CA ASN A 760 11.37 -20.07 36.85
C ASN A 760 12.31 -20.90 37.75
N ASP A 761 12.98 -20.25 38.70
CA ASP A 761 13.84 -20.87 39.70
C ASP A 761 14.83 -21.86 39.08
N ARG A 762 15.53 -21.41 38.03
CA ARG A 762 16.50 -22.27 37.34
C ARG A 762 17.76 -22.45 38.18
N SER A 763 18.55 -23.44 37.81
CA SER A 763 19.87 -23.65 38.39
C SER A 763 20.78 -22.49 37.99
N ILE A 764 21.58 -21.97 38.93
CA ILE A 764 22.63 -20.97 38.66
C ILE A 764 23.63 -21.53 37.62
N LEU A 765 23.81 -22.86 37.57
CA LEU A 765 24.68 -23.51 36.58
C LEU A 765 24.17 -23.36 35.14
N SER A 766 22.87 -23.08 34.94
CA SER A 766 22.29 -22.78 33.62
C SER A 766 22.91 -21.55 32.97
N LEU A 767 23.48 -20.61 33.75
CA LEU A 767 24.29 -19.53 33.21
C LEU A 767 25.44 -20.05 32.33
N LEU A 768 26.00 -21.23 32.62
CA LEU A 768 27.09 -21.84 31.86
C LEU A 768 26.61 -22.90 30.87
N ASP A 769 25.61 -23.71 31.26
CA ASP A 769 25.28 -24.98 30.59
C ASP A 769 23.93 -25.03 29.89
N ALA A 770 23.18 -23.92 29.86
CA ALA A 770 21.89 -23.87 29.19
C ALA A 770 21.97 -24.31 27.72
N ASP A 771 20.99 -25.10 27.30
CA ASP A 771 20.81 -25.59 25.93
C ASP A 771 19.69 -24.85 25.18
N HIS A 772 19.48 -23.58 25.54
CA HIS A 772 18.39 -22.77 24.98
C HIS A 772 18.73 -21.29 24.99
N THR A 773 18.00 -20.52 24.19
CA THR A 773 18.03 -19.05 24.25
C THR A 773 16.70 -18.43 23.76
N TRP A 774 16.59 -17.11 23.82
CA TRP A 774 15.45 -16.36 23.29
C TRP A 774 15.87 -15.58 22.04
N VAL A 775 15.10 -15.75 20.96
CA VAL A 775 15.37 -15.07 19.67
C VAL A 775 14.07 -14.57 19.03
N ASN A 776 14.17 -13.45 18.33
CA ASN A 776 13.23 -13.07 17.26
C ASN A 776 13.84 -13.43 15.89
N ALA A 777 13.15 -13.10 14.78
CA ALA A 777 13.63 -13.48 13.44
C ALA A 777 15.02 -12.91 13.09
N ARG A 778 15.32 -11.67 13.46
CA ARG A 778 16.62 -11.02 13.18
C ARG A 778 17.76 -11.72 13.93
N LEU A 779 17.61 -11.92 15.24
CA LEU A 779 18.63 -12.58 16.04
C LEU A 779 18.78 -14.07 15.67
N ALA A 780 17.68 -14.75 15.32
CA ALA A 780 17.72 -16.12 14.81
C ALA A 780 18.56 -16.22 13.53
N LYS A 781 18.34 -15.31 12.57
CA LYS A 781 19.15 -15.22 11.34
C LYS A 781 20.63 -14.97 11.66
N PHE A 782 20.92 -14.05 12.59
CA PHE A 782 22.29 -13.78 13.03
C PHE A 782 22.97 -15.02 13.65
N TYR A 783 22.20 -15.86 14.34
CA TYR A 783 22.68 -17.12 14.92
C TYR A 783 22.65 -18.32 13.97
N GLY A 784 22.13 -18.17 12.76
CA GLY A 784 21.97 -19.28 11.80
C GLY A 784 20.90 -20.29 12.23
N LEU A 785 19.84 -19.83 12.89
CA LEU A 785 18.69 -20.63 13.30
C LEU A 785 17.54 -20.47 12.29
N GLU A 786 16.96 -21.59 11.87
CA GLU A 786 15.83 -21.63 10.93
C GLU A 786 14.47 -21.70 11.67
N GLY A 787 13.38 -21.33 10.99
CA GLY A 787 12.01 -21.51 11.50
C GLY A 787 11.50 -20.45 12.50
N VAL A 788 12.19 -19.30 12.62
CA VAL A 788 11.76 -18.17 13.47
C VAL A 788 11.35 -16.98 12.60
N GLU A 789 10.10 -16.54 12.75
CA GLU A 789 9.52 -15.43 11.98
C GLU A 789 8.97 -14.33 12.89
N GLY A 790 8.96 -13.08 12.40
CA GLY A 790 8.44 -11.92 13.12
C GLY A 790 9.35 -11.37 14.23
N ASP A 791 8.91 -10.25 14.82
CA ASP A 791 9.69 -9.48 15.81
C ASP A 791 9.55 -10.01 17.25
N HIS A 792 8.61 -10.92 17.51
CA HIS A 792 8.38 -11.46 18.85
C HIS A 792 9.46 -12.48 19.25
N PHE A 793 9.97 -12.34 20.48
CA PHE A 793 10.92 -13.28 21.06
C PHE A 793 10.26 -14.60 21.44
N ARG A 794 10.95 -15.70 21.14
CA ARG A 794 10.55 -17.05 21.53
C ARG A 794 11.74 -17.84 22.05
N ARG A 795 11.49 -18.72 23.01
CA ARG A 795 12.49 -19.66 23.54
C ARG A 795 12.72 -20.78 22.52
N ILE A 796 13.98 -21.05 22.20
CA ILE A 796 14.40 -22.16 21.34
C ILE A 796 15.36 -23.05 22.15
N ASP A 797 15.06 -24.34 22.20
CA ASP A 797 15.85 -25.38 22.89
C ASP A 797 16.76 -26.15 21.89
N GLY A 798 17.69 -26.95 22.42
CA GLY A 798 18.57 -27.84 21.62
C GLY A 798 19.72 -27.13 20.91
N LEU A 799 20.13 -25.96 21.41
CA LEU A 799 21.04 -25.04 20.71
C LEU A 799 22.54 -25.29 20.95
N ARG A 800 22.93 -26.30 21.74
CA ARG A 800 24.33 -26.69 21.94
C ARG A 800 25.02 -27.00 20.62
N GLY A 801 24.34 -27.67 19.69
CA GLY A 801 24.86 -27.97 18.34
C GLY A 801 25.17 -26.73 17.50
N ASN A 802 24.56 -25.59 17.83
CA ASN A 802 24.78 -24.30 17.19
C ASN A 802 25.77 -23.41 17.97
N ALA A 803 26.49 -23.97 18.95
CA ALA A 803 27.38 -23.24 19.85
C ALA A 803 26.69 -22.06 20.57
N ARG A 804 25.41 -22.20 20.91
CA ARG A 804 24.63 -21.21 21.68
C ARG A 804 24.25 -21.75 23.06
N GLY A 805 23.59 -20.90 23.85
CA GLY A 805 23.14 -21.18 25.21
C GLY A 805 24.13 -20.75 26.30
N GLY A 806 23.62 -20.19 27.39
CA GLY A 806 24.45 -19.66 28.48
C GLY A 806 25.24 -18.40 28.13
N ILE A 807 25.73 -17.72 29.16
CA ILE A 807 26.33 -16.38 29.09
C ILE A 807 27.64 -16.33 28.30
N LEU A 808 28.36 -17.45 28.19
CA LEU A 808 29.63 -17.53 27.46
C LEU A 808 29.45 -17.42 25.95
N ALA A 809 28.25 -17.72 25.44
CA ALA A 809 27.93 -17.76 24.01
C ALA A 809 26.97 -16.63 23.57
N MET A 810 26.52 -15.81 24.51
CA MET A 810 25.63 -14.67 24.24
C MET A 810 26.38 -13.59 23.45
N ALA A 811 25.75 -13.11 22.38
CA ALA A 811 26.34 -12.08 21.54
C ALA A 811 26.62 -10.79 22.32
N SER A 812 25.74 -10.39 23.23
CA SER A 812 25.92 -9.21 24.09
C SER A 812 27.23 -9.28 24.91
N THR A 813 27.48 -10.41 25.57
CA THR A 813 28.69 -10.66 26.35
C THR A 813 29.93 -10.70 25.46
N LEU A 814 29.90 -11.48 24.38
CA LEU A 814 31.04 -11.61 23.45
C LEU A 814 31.39 -10.27 22.81
N ALA A 815 30.39 -9.50 22.41
CA ALA A 815 30.55 -8.19 21.82
C ALA A 815 31.11 -7.18 22.82
N LYS A 816 30.57 -7.14 24.04
CA LYS A 816 31.05 -6.22 25.07
C LYS A 816 32.50 -6.49 25.47
N GLN A 817 32.90 -7.76 25.45
CA GLN A 817 34.29 -8.18 25.74
C GLN A 817 35.17 -8.26 24.48
N SER A 818 34.96 -7.38 23.50
CA SER A 818 35.74 -7.29 22.25
C SER A 818 36.01 -5.83 21.88
N GLY A 819 36.98 -5.58 20.99
CA GLY A 819 37.26 -4.24 20.46
C GLY A 819 36.21 -3.77 19.43
N ALA A 820 36.47 -2.62 18.80
CA ALA A 820 35.58 -2.05 17.78
C ALA A 820 35.51 -2.90 16.50
N SER A 821 36.69 -3.32 16.01
CA SER A 821 36.84 -4.03 14.73
C SER A 821 37.33 -5.48 14.88
N ARG A 822 37.84 -5.85 16.07
CA ARG A 822 38.48 -7.16 16.34
C ARG A 822 38.03 -7.82 17.63
N THR A 823 38.21 -9.14 17.71
CA THR A 823 38.06 -9.89 18.95
C THR A 823 39.17 -9.52 19.94
N SER A 824 38.94 -9.80 21.23
CA SER A 824 39.95 -9.60 22.26
C SER A 824 40.01 -10.79 23.21
N PRO A 825 40.90 -11.77 22.96
CA PRO A 825 41.11 -12.88 23.88
C PRO A 825 41.44 -12.41 25.30
N ILE A 826 42.19 -11.30 25.43
CA ILE A 826 42.56 -10.72 26.72
C ILE A 826 41.32 -10.25 27.48
N LEU A 827 40.43 -9.46 26.85
CA LEU A 827 39.22 -8.97 27.52
C LEU A 827 38.26 -10.11 27.87
N ARG A 828 38.04 -11.05 26.94
CA ARG A 828 37.19 -12.24 27.19
C ARG A 828 37.75 -13.09 28.32
N GLY A 829 39.05 -13.37 28.31
CA GLY A 829 39.71 -14.17 29.34
C GLY A 829 39.72 -13.49 30.70
N ASN A 830 39.95 -12.17 30.73
CA ASN A 830 39.90 -11.37 31.95
C ASN A 830 38.49 -11.36 32.54
N TRP A 831 37.47 -11.26 31.69
CA TRP A 831 36.08 -11.35 32.08
C TRP A 831 35.75 -12.69 32.77
N VAL A 832 36.19 -13.81 32.19
CA VAL A 832 36.02 -15.13 32.82
C VAL A 832 36.79 -15.22 34.14
N SER A 833 38.06 -14.83 34.20
CA SER A 833 38.90 -14.99 35.40
C SER A 833 38.46 -14.11 36.57
N GLU A 834 38.30 -12.79 36.37
CA GLU A 834 38.00 -11.89 37.49
C GLU A 834 36.51 -11.80 37.82
N PHE A 835 35.63 -11.83 36.81
CA PHE A 835 34.21 -11.52 37.01
C PHE A 835 33.36 -12.77 37.23
N LEU A 836 33.69 -13.89 36.55
CA LEU A 836 33.00 -15.15 36.77
C LEU A 836 33.65 -15.99 37.88
N LEU A 837 34.98 -16.07 37.93
CA LEU A 837 35.69 -16.92 38.90
C LEU A 837 36.16 -16.18 40.16
N GLY A 838 36.15 -14.84 40.15
CA GLY A 838 36.56 -14.05 41.31
C GLY A 838 38.06 -14.08 41.59
N ASP A 839 38.87 -14.51 40.62
CA ASP A 839 40.32 -14.46 40.73
C ASP A 839 40.79 -13.00 40.88
N ARG A 840 41.90 -12.78 41.57
CA ARG A 840 42.57 -11.48 41.60
C ARG A 840 43.75 -11.51 40.65
N LEU A 841 43.70 -10.71 39.59
CA LEU A 841 44.84 -10.51 38.71
C LEU A 841 45.65 -9.30 39.20
N PRO A 842 46.99 -9.34 39.07
CA PRO A 842 47.81 -8.16 39.35
C PRO A 842 47.53 -7.06 38.32
N LYS A 843 47.75 -5.80 38.72
CA LYS A 843 47.62 -4.67 37.78
C LYS A 843 48.59 -4.85 36.60
N PRO A 844 48.19 -4.47 35.37
CA PRO A 844 49.10 -4.48 34.22
C PRO A 844 50.38 -3.66 34.50
N PRO A 845 51.53 -4.05 33.93
CA PRO A 845 52.76 -3.26 34.01
C PRO A 845 52.56 -1.82 33.50
N LYS A 846 53.41 -0.88 33.95
CA LYS A 846 53.40 0.49 33.37
C LYS A 846 53.97 0.44 31.95
N GLY A 847 53.34 1.15 31.01
CA GLY A 847 53.84 1.29 29.64
C GLY A 847 53.55 0.11 28.71
N VAL A 848 52.48 -0.67 28.97
CA VAL A 848 52.03 -1.74 28.07
C VAL A 848 51.75 -1.14 26.68
N PRO A 849 52.40 -1.63 25.62
CA PRO A 849 52.19 -1.13 24.27
C PRO A 849 50.76 -1.44 23.80
N VAL A 850 50.12 -0.47 23.14
CA VAL A 850 48.79 -0.63 22.57
C VAL A 850 48.86 -1.62 21.40
N LEU A 851 48.06 -2.68 21.44
CA LEU A 851 47.94 -3.61 20.33
C LEU A 851 47.26 -2.93 19.13
N PRO A 852 47.70 -3.21 17.89
CA PRO A 852 47.15 -2.58 16.69
C PRO A 852 45.64 -2.79 16.55
N GLU A 853 44.95 -1.87 15.87
CA GLU A 853 43.49 -1.91 15.75
C GLU A 853 42.95 -3.14 15.01
N SER A 854 43.77 -3.72 14.13
CA SER A 854 43.54 -4.99 13.42
C SER A 854 44.80 -5.87 13.47
N ALA A 855 44.62 -7.19 13.49
CA ALA A 855 45.74 -8.11 13.30
C ALA A 855 46.32 -7.99 11.87
N PRO A 856 47.65 -8.10 11.71
CA PRO A 856 48.30 -8.16 10.40
C PRO A 856 47.75 -9.32 9.55
N ALA A 857 47.69 -9.16 8.22
CA ALA A 857 47.02 -10.09 7.30
C ALA A 857 47.46 -11.58 7.39
N ASN A 858 48.64 -11.87 7.94
CA ASN A 858 49.19 -13.23 8.06
C ASN A 858 49.16 -13.78 9.50
N VAL A 859 48.48 -13.09 10.42
CA VAL A 859 48.50 -13.40 11.85
C VAL A 859 47.06 -13.31 12.38
N THR A 860 46.58 -14.38 12.99
CA THR A 860 45.30 -14.39 13.70
C THR A 860 45.39 -13.56 14.99
N GLU A 861 44.25 -13.09 15.53
CA GLU A 861 44.24 -12.37 16.82
C GLU A 861 44.88 -13.18 17.95
N ARG A 862 44.66 -14.50 17.97
CA ARG A 862 45.38 -15.42 18.87
C ARG A 862 46.90 -15.33 18.72
N GLN A 863 47.41 -15.49 17.50
CA GLN A 863 48.86 -15.46 17.24
C GLN A 863 49.47 -14.09 17.58
N LEU A 864 48.71 -13.01 17.41
CA LEU A 864 49.11 -11.67 17.87
C LEU A 864 49.26 -11.61 19.39
N ILE A 865 48.33 -12.22 20.14
CA ILE A 865 48.43 -12.31 21.61
C ILE A 865 49.56 -13.25 22.04
N GLU A 866 49.79 -14.37 21.35
CA GLU A 866 50.92 -15.27 21.61
C GLU A 866 52.26 -14.54 21.39
N LEU A 867 52.37 -13.71 20.35
CA LEU A 867 53.54 -12.86 20.14
C LEU A 867 53.69 -11.83 21.27
N HIS A 868 52.60 -11.19 21.69
CA HIS A 868 52.61 -10.22 22.79
C HIS A 868 53.01 -10.86 24.14
N SER A 869 52.49 -12.05 24.43
CA SER A 869 52.73 -12.78 25.67
C SER A 869 54.05 -13.57 25.68
N SER A 870 54.82 -13.55 24.58
CA SER A 870 56.19 -14.09 24.54
C SER A 870 57.19 -13.28 25.39
N ASP A 871 56.86 -12.01 25.70
CA ASP A 871 57.63 -11.22 26.67
C ASP A 871 57.43 -11.78 28.09
N PRO A 872 58.52 -12.13 28.81
CA PRO A 872 58.44 -12.62 30.19
C PRO A 872 57.69 -11.71 31.17
N ALA A 873 57.63 -10.39 30.90
CA ALA A 873 56.88 -9.44 31.72
C ALA A 873 55.36 -9.57 31.52
N CYS A 874 54.90 -9.94 30.32
CA CYS A 874 53.49 -10.14 29.98
C CYS A 874 53.03 -11.57 30.31
N ALA A 875 53.86 -12.58 30.04
CA ALA A 875 53.53 -14.00 30.19
C ALA A 875 52.91 -14.36 31.56
N ARG A 876 53.39 -13.74 32.65
CA ARG A 876 52.94 -14.05 34.03
C ARG A 876 51.45 -13.86 34.25
N CYS A 877 50.87 -12.82 33.65
CA CYS A 877 49.43 -12.55 33.76
C CYS A 877 48.66 -13.29 32.68
N HIS A 878 49.19 -13.25 31.45
CA HIS A 878 48.59 -13.84 30.27
C HIS A 878 48.37 -15.35 30.37
N GLN A 879 49.26 -16.09 31.06
CA GLN A 879 49.05 -17.51 31.38
C GLN A 879 47.74 -17.79 32.13
N ARG A 880 47.24 -16.83 32.93
CA ARG A 880 45.99 -16.95 33.70
C ARG A 880 44.75 -16.47 32.95
N ILE A 881 44.93 -15.76 31.83
CA ILE A 881 43.89 -15.00 31.14
C ILE A 881 43.63 -15.60 29.76
N ASP A 882 44.67 -15.65 28.93
CA ASP A 882 44.58 -15.94 27.50
C ASP A 882 43.95 -17.30 27.19
N PRO A 883 44.24 -18.39 27.94
CA PRO A 883 43.60 -19.68 27.66
C PRO A 883 42.07 -19.64 27.66
N PHE A 884 41.45 -18.84 28.55
CA PHE A 884 40.00 -18.66 28.57
C PHE A 884 39.51 -17.88 27.34
N GLY A 885 40.26 -16.85 26.93
CA GLY A 885 39.95 -16.06 25.74
C GLY A 885 40.07 -16.87 24.44
N PHE A 886 41.15 -17.66 24.31
CA PHE A 886 41.40 -18.51 23.13
C PHE A 886 40.30 -19.55 22.93
N ALA A 887 39.73 -20.09 24.00
CA ALA A 887 38.59 -21.00 23.91
C ALA A 887 37.34 -20.34 23.28
N LEU A 888 37.23 -19.01 23.34
CA LEU A 888 36.11 -18.23 22.79
C LEU A 888 36.42 -17.60 21.42
N GLU A 889 37.59 -17.85 20.82
CA GLU A 889 37.95 -17.26 19.52
C GLU A 889 37.14 -17.79 18.33
N GLY A 890 36.36 -18.86 18.55
CA GLY A 890 35.35 -19.34 17.60
C GLY A 890 34.18 -18.36 17.38
N PHE A 891 34.14 -17.22 18.08
CA PHE A 891 33.18 -16.15 17.84
C PHE A 891 33.88 -14.86 17.40
N ASP A 892 33.31 -14.16 16.41
CA ASP A 892 33.79 -12.86 15.96
C ASP A 892 33.51 -11.74 16.97
N THR A 893 33.82 -10.49 16.58
CA THR A 893 33.72 -9.30 17.44
C THR A 893 32.31 -9.02 17.93
N ILE A 894 31.26 -9.42 17.20
CA ILE A 894 29.86 -9.21 17.58
C ILE A 894 29.16 -10.50 18.05
N GLY A 895 29.92 -11.58 18.23
CA GLY A 895 29.42 -12.86 18.76
C GLY A 895 28.88 -13.82 17.71
N ARG A 896 29.14 -13.59 16.41
CA ARG A 896 28.82 -14.52 15.33
C ARG A 896 29.78 -15.70 15.36
N LEU A 897 29.28 -16.91 15.14
CA LEU A 897 30.12 -18.11 15.04
C LEU A 897 31.01 -18.03 13.79
N ARG A 898 32.29 -18.40 13.93
CA ARG A 898 33.27 -18.41 12.84
C ARG A 898 34.25 -19.58 12.95
N THR A 899 34.72 -20.07 11.81
CA THR A 899 35.86 -21.01 11.71
C THR A 899 37.11 -20.36 11.14
N LYS A 900 36.96 -19.21 10.47
CA LYS A 900 38.04 -18.41 9.90
C LYS A 900 38.00 -16.98 10.43
N ASP A 901 39.15 -16.33 10.50
CA ASP A 901 39.21 -14.89 10.81
C ASP A 901 38.83 -14.01 9.60
N ALA A 902 38.93 -12.69 9.77
CA ALA A 902 38.61 -11.71 8.74
C ALA A 902 39.53 -11.79 7.51
N HIS A 903 40.72 -12.39 7.65
CA HIS A 903 41.70 -12.59 6.57
C HIS A 903 41.64 -14.01 5.98
N GLY A 904 40.70 -14.85 6.44
CA GLY A 904 40.49 -16.21 5.94
C GLY A 904 41.41 -17.28 6.58
N LEU A 905 42.15 -16.94 7.64
CA LEU A 905 43.00 -17.87 8.39
C LEU A 905 42.17 -18.76 9.31
N GLU A 906 42.54 -20.03 9.44
CA GLU A 906 41.86 -20.99 10.33
C GLU A 906 42.00 -20.60 11.81
N ILE A 907 40.88 -20.65 12.54
CA ILE A 907 40.85 -20.35 13.97
C ILE A 907 41.22 -21.59 14.79
N ASN A 908 42.18 -21.43 15.71
CA ASN A 908 42.52 -22.45 16.70
C ASN A 908 41.96 -22.08 18.08
N THR A 909 41.02 -22.87 18.59
CA THR A 909 40.40 -22.69 19.92
C THR A 909 40.93 -23.63 21.00
N ALA A 910 41.98 -24.41 20.73
CA ALA A 910 42.59 -25.32 21.71
C ALA A 910 43.50 -24.54 22.68
N ALA A 911 43.35 -24.76 23.99
CA ALA A 911 44.14 -24.08 25.00
C ALA A 911 44.49 -25.01 26.17
N VAL A 912 45.54 -24.67 26.90
CA VAL A 912 45.91 -25.34 28.15
C VAL A 912 45.74 -24.33 29.28
N LEU A 913 44.92 -24.68 30.27
CA LEU A 913 44.60 -23.83 31.40
C LEU A 913 45.74 -23.80 32.44
N PRO A 914 45.74 -22.85 33.40
CA PRO A 914 46.83 -22.72 34.38
C PRO A 914 47.12 -23.96 35.23
N ASP A 915 46.12 -24.83 35.42
CA ASP A 915 46.24 -26.09 36.15
C ASP A 915 46.71 -27.27 35.28
N GLY A 916 47.01 -27.01 34.00
CA GLY A 916 47.43 -28.00 33.02
C GLY A 916 46.30 -28.68 32.26
N THR A 917 45.03 -28.36 32.56
CA THR A 917 43.88 -28.98 31.88
C THR A 917 43.80 -28.53 30.42
N PRO A 918 43.85 -29.45 29.44
CA PRO A 918 43.61 -29.12 28.03
C PRO A 918 42.12 -28.92 27.78
N ILE A 919 41.76 -27.84 27.09
CA ILE A 919 40.39 -27.55 26.64
C ILE A 919 40.37 -27.21 25.16
N THR A 920 39.22 -27.37 24.51
CA THR A 920 39.00 -26.96 23.12
C THR A 920 37.66 -26.28 22.99
N GLY A 921 37.68 -25.04 22.50
CA GLY A 921 36.48 -24.28 22.22
C GLY A 921 35.61 -23.99 23.45
N LEU A 922 34.41 -23.49 23.16
CA LEU A 922 33.39 -23.14 24.14
C LEU A 922 32.98 -24.34 25.02
N ASP A 923 32.81 -25.52 24.43
CA ASP A 923 32.34 -26.69 25.19
C ASP A 923 33.39 -27.21 26.17
N GLY A 924 34.67 -27.22 25.78
CA GLY A 924 35.76 -27.53 26.71
C GLY A 924 35.82 -26.53 27.87
N LEU A 925 35.63 -25.23 27.58
CA LEU A 925 35.57 -24.20 28.63
C LEU A 925 34.39 -24.40 29.58
N ARG A 926 33.18 -24.64 29.05
CA ARG A 926 31.99 -24.94 29.87
C ARG A 926 32.22 -26.13 30.78
N GLN A 927 32.72 -27.24 30.24
CA GLN A 927 32.99 -28.45 31.03
C GLN A 927 33.99 -28.17 32.15
N TYR A 928 35.08 -27.46 31.87
CA TYR A 928 36.05 -27.08 32.88
C TYR A 928 35.42 -26.21 33.99
N LEU A 929 34.64 -25.20 33.63
CA LEU A 929 33.97 -24.34 34.62
C LEU A 929 32.97 -25.12 35.47
N LEU A 930 32.26 -26.10 34.88
CA LEU A 930 31.28 -26.94 35.57
C LEU A 930 31.91 -28.05 36.41
N GLN A 931 33.09 -28.55 36.07
CA GLN A 931 33.70 -29.71 36.73
C GLN A 931 34.82 -29.29 37.69
N ASN A 932 35.69 -28.37 37.29
CA ASN A 932 36.89 -28.00 38.02
C ASN A 932 36.72 -26.71 38.83
N ARG A 933 35.99 -25.72 38.29
CA ARG A 933 35.85 -24.38 38.91
C ARG A 933 34.42 -24.03 39.36
N ARG A 934 33.52 -25.02 39.48
CA ARG A 934 32.09 -24.80 39.79
C ARG A 934 31.90 -24.00 41.08
N ARG A 935 32.61 -24.39 42.13
CA ARG A 935 32.49 -23.76 43.45
C ARG A 935 32.92 -22.28 43.40
N ASP A 936 33.96 -21.96 42.65
CA ASP A 936 34.45 -20.58 42.50
C ASP A 936 33.45 -19.71 41.72
N PHE A 937 32.87 -20.26 40.65
CA PHE A 937 31.81 -19.60 39.88
C PHE A 937 30.60 -19.28 40.76
N VAL A 938 30.05 -20.29 41.46
CA VAL A 938 28.87 -20.11 42.31
C VAL A 938 29.19 -19.19 43.50
N ARG A 939 30.37 -19.28 44.11
CA ARG A 939 30.77 -18.40 45.22
C ARG A 939 30.85 -16.95 44.76
N THR A 940 31.42 -16.72 43.58
CA THR A 940 31.51 -15.38 43.00
C THR A 940 30.12 -14.82 42.69
N PHE A 941 29.25 -15.62 42.07
CA PHE A 941 27.85 -15.26 41.86
C PHE A 941 27.15 -14.87 43.18
N CYS A 942 27.25 -15.70 44.21
CA CYS A 942 26.66 -15.43 45.53
C CYS A 942 27.21 -14.15 46.17
N ARG A 943 28.52 -13.89 46.05
CA ARG A 943 29.15 -12.66 46.55
C ARG A 943 28.60 -11.41 45.85
N ARG A 944 28.43 -11.46 44.52
CA ARG A 944 27.87 -10.33 43.75
C ARG A 944 26.39 -10.12 44.09
N LEU A 945 25.63 -11.20 44.17
CA LEU A 945 24.20 -11.17 44.52
C LEU A 945 23.97 -10.61 45.92
N LEU A 946 24.74 -11.07 46.91
CA LEU A 946 24.67 -10.57 48.28
C LEU A 946 25.04 -9.08 48.35
N GLY A 947 26.10 -8.65 47.65
CA GLY A 947 26.47 -7.24 47.61
C GLY A 947 25.38 -6.35 47.01
N TYR A 948 24.73 -6.82 45.93
CA TYR A 948 23.58 -6.15 45.33
C TYR A 948 22.39 -6.07 46.29
N ALA A 949 22.03 -7.19 46.93
CA ALA A 949 20.92 -7.26 47.89
C ALA A 949 21.10 -6.30 49.08
N LEU A 950 22.33 -6.15 49.56
CA LEU A 950 22.66 -5.28 50.69
C LEU A 950 22.97 -3.84 50.28
N GLY A 951 23.09 -3.53 48.99
CA GLY A 951 23.50 -2.22 48.49
C GLY A 951 24.91 -1.78 48.90
N ARG A 952 25.79 -2.75 49.22
CA ARG A 952 27.19 -2.50 49.64
C ARG A 952 28.10 -3.66 49.24
N SER A 953 29.41 -3.41 49.18
CA SER A 953 30.38 -4.51 49.05
C SER A 953 30.29 -5.51 50.21
N THR A 954 30.48 -6.79 49.90
CA THR A 954 30.57 -7.84 50.93
C THR A 954 31.79 -7.62 51.84
N GLN A 955 31.61 -7.86 53.12
CA GLN A 955 32.60 -7.70 54.18
C GLN A 955 33.03 -9.07 54.71
N LEU A 956 34.08 -9.09 55.55
CA LEU A 956 34.55 -10.33 56.20
C LEU A 956 33.45 -10.99 57.05
N SER A 957 32.56 -10.20 57.67
CA SER A 957 31.42 -10.70 58.45
C SER A 957 30.34 -11.40 57.62
N ASP A 958 30.41 -11.31 56.28
CA ASP A 958 29.47 -11.94 55.37
C ASP A 958 29.94 -13.34 54.93
N GLU A 959 31.20 -13.73 55.22
CA GLU A 959 31.75 -15.04 54.82
C GLU A 959 30.94 -16.24 55.35
N PRO A 960 30.47 -16.27 56.62
CA PRO A 960 29.63 -17.37 57.09
C PRO A 960 28.33 -17.54 56.29
N LEU A 961 27.71 -16.42 55.88
CA LEU A 961 26.50 -16.45 55.04
C LEU A 961 26.83 -16.95 53.63
N LEU A 962 27.96 -16.57 53.05
CA LEU A 962 28.39 -17.08 51.74
C LEU A 962 28.66 -18.60 51.77
N ASP A 963 29.24 -19.10 52.86
CA ASP A 963 29.44 -20.53 53.06
C ASP A 963 28.11 -21.28 53.23
N GLU A 964 27.15 -20.70 53.97
CA GLU A 964 25.78 -21.22 54.10
C GLU A 964 25.06 -21.26 52.74
N MET A 965 25.12 -20.16 51.97
CA MET A 965 24.53 -20.09 50.63
C MET A 965 25.06 -21.21 49.73
N LEU A 966 26.38 -21.45 49.71
CA LEU A 966 26.98 -22.53 48.93
C LEU A 966 26.48 -23.91 49.35
N LEU A 967 26.43 -24.18 50.67
CA LEU A 967 25.95 -25.44 51.20
C LEU A 967 24.49 -25.69 50.84
N ARG A 968 23.62 -24.69 51.03
CA ARG A 968 22.19 -24.79 50.71
C ARG A 968 21.97 -24.94 49.21
N LEU A 969 22.71 -24.22 48.38
CA LEU A 969 22.62 -24.37 46.92
C LEU A 969 23.03 -25.78 46.47
N GLU A 970 24.12 -26.33 47.01
CA GLU A 970 24.58 -27.68 46.69
C GLU A 970 23.53 -28.75 47.02
N GLN A 971 22.84 -28.61 48.15
CA GLN A 971 21.76 -29.52 48.59
C GLN A 971 20.46 -29.39 47.78
N ASN A 972 20.29 -28.29 47.05
CA ASN A 972 19.05 -27.95 46.35
C ASN A 972 19.30 -27.65 44.88
N GLU A 973 20.13 -28.46 44.22
CA GLU A 973 20.37 -28.42 42.75
C GLU A 973 20.81 -27.05 42.20
N TRP A 974 21.42 -26.22 43.05
CA TRP A 974 21.90 -24.88 42.72
C TRP A 974 20.80 -23.91 42.27
N ARG A 975 19.57 -24.10 42.73
CA ARG A 975 18.40 -23.28 42.38
C ARG A 975 18.56 -21.83 42.88
N ILE A 976 18.37 -20.85 42.01
CA ILE A 976 18.58 -19.44 42.36
C ILE A 976 17.67 -18.97 43.50
N GLY A 977 16.46 -19.51 43.60
CA GLY A 977 15.51 -19.24 44.68
C GLY A 977 16.08 -19.52 46.07
N VAL A 978 16.91 -20.55 46.20
CA VAL A 978 17.57 -20.89 47.47
C VAL A 978 18.59 -19.83 47.85
N ALA A 979 19.33 -19.27 46.89
CA ALA A 979 20.23 -18.14 47.15
C ALA A 979 19.43 -16.91 47.60
N LEU A 980 18.34 -16.57 46.91
CA LEU A 980 17.48 -15.44 47.26
C LEU A 980 16.88 -15.61 48.67
N GLU A 981 16.33 -16.80 48.96
CA GLU A 981 15.74 -17.12 50.27
C GLU A 981 16.78 -17.02 51.39
N THR A 982 17.97 -17.60 51.18
CA THR A 982 19.04 -17.57 52.18
C THR A 982 19.46 -16.14 52.49
N ILE A 983 19.50 -15.25 51.49
CA ILE A 983 19.78 -13.82 51.69
C ILE A 983 18.65 -13.16 52.50
N VAL A 984 17.39 -13.28 52.08
CA VAL A 984 16.29 -12.50 52.72
C VAL A 984 16.02 -12.94 54.17
N LEU A 985 16.31 -14.20 54.51
CA LEU A 985 16.17 -14.71 55.87
C LEU A 985 17.40 -14.40 56.75
N SER A 986 18.52 -13.99 56.16
CA SER A 986 19.78 -13.75 56.87
C SER A 986 19.70 -12.55 57.83
N PRO A 987 20.49 -12.58 58.92
CA PRO A 987 20.68 -11.40 59.77
C PRO A 987 21.21 -10.19 58.99
N GLN A 988 22.08 -10.40 58.00
CA GLN A 988 22.67 -9.34 57.17
C GLN A 988 21.60 -8.54 56.43
N PHE A 989 20.53 -9.20 55.96
CA PHE A 989 19.42 -8.56 55.26
C PHE A 989 18.33 -8.03 56.19
N ARG A 990 18.16 -8.60 57.39
CA ARG A 990 17.08 -8.24 58.33
C ARG A 990 17.50 -7.28 59.43
N THR A 991 18.79 -7.01 59.56
CA THR A 991 19.33 -6.14 60.61
C THR A 991 20.17 -5.01 60.03
N ILE A 992 20.33 -3.97 60.82
CA ILE A 992 21.26 -2.86 60.62
C ILE A 992 22.19 -2.78 61.85
N ARG A 993 23.46 -2.42 61.63
CA ARG A 993 24.41 -2.22 62.73
C ARG A 993 24.02 -0.96 63.50
N GLY A 994 23.95 -1.03 64.82
CA GLY A 994 23.79 0.15 65.67
C GLY A 994 24.97 1.13 65.54
N ALA A 995 24.75 2.38 65.94
CA ALA A 995 25.79 3.42 65.99
C ALA A 995 26.04 3.89 67.42
N ASP A 996 27.31 4.10 67.76
CA ASP A 996 27.77 4.54 69.08
C ASP A 996 27.47 6.02 69.39
N GLN A 997 27.06 6.81 68.40
CA GLN A 997 26.75 8.22 68.57
C GLN A 997 25.23 8.48 68.64
N GLN A 998 24.80 9.18 69.68
CA GLN A 998 23.64 10.06 69.59
C GLN A 998 23.94 11.08 68.48
N LEU A 999 23.35 10.88 67.30
CA LEU A 999 23.24 11.95 66.32
C LEU A 999 22.44 13.07 66.99
N ALA A 1000 23.12 14.12 67.43
CA ALA A 1000 22.48 15.33 67.88
C ALA A 1000 21.70 15.88 66.67
N VAL A 1001 20.38 15.68 66.68
CA VAL A 1001 19.48 16.33 65.73
C VAL A 1001 19.50 17.81 66.08
N GLN A 1002 20.28 18.60 65.35
CA GLN A 1002 20.03 20.04 65.26
C GLN A 1002 18.80 20.20 64.37
N GLU A 1003 17.69 20.60 64.99
CA GLU A 1003 16.58 21.24 64.31
C GLU A 1003 17.11 22.57 63.72
N ASP A 1004 17.20 22.65 62.40
CA ASP A 1004 17.20 23.91 61.64
C ASP A 1004 16.36 23.71 60.37
#